data_AF-A0A2H3ITK9-F1
#
_entry.id   AF-A0A2H3ITK9-F1
#
_cell.length_a   1.000
_cell.length_b   1.000
_cell.length_c   1.000
_cell.angle_alpha   90.00
_cell.angle_beta   90.00
_cell.angle_gamma   90.00
#
_symmetry.space_group_name_H-M   'P 1'
#
loop_
_entity.id
_entity.type
_entity.pdbx_description
1 polymer ?
#
loop_
_entity_poly.entity_id
_entity_poly.type
_entity_poly.pdbx_seq_one_letter_code
_entity_poly.pdbx_strand_id
1 'polypeptide(L)'
;MSSTTIFTDTSSTLKTSLQPTLDVIKNGFGAEITGLDFTNGVTEEAYNFIRDAVTKYGFAIIRKTKLNDETHLELARKFGELDDVTPYNKAGRVHRLKYNELFDVGNIDVDGSIVDLSSPRGQANKGNSLFHTDSSFNPRRAGYSLLLAHELPPPGTGGSTAFADMRAAYRNLDEDFKRYLHEKNFIARHSILHSKKIAAPEWYKDVDPTDHFMSRHLLLQIHERSRLPTIYLAKHIHSLEGVTPDESRAILDRLFEHATQEKYVIEAEWKDVGDMIVWDNTCTMHRAIGGEFTTKYRRDMRRATVHDDSMLAWGFNPHSDEQTSPPSLRRATAPENVPFNTSCDAQELRGNVSIDGDSGPEQGHGDVLAMELRNPSDALQILARSGETQTSSQSAVQTSNTQNSNINSNLLARDGSASSMGADEAQNRHKATPRPFEDYVYHHKYHPYFPIVPSSFVQPGSTEKLQKSDYFLLTAILTIASRDDTQHSLTHRYCWDHVQRLLIDVLLTHPWTQTPRTVEGLLILAEWLPHIQIQETASESPKSLFSEDRTAWSLVGLAVRQGYLQRLDQGAFRNSDGSESKEQSEQNRLIWAYIFMADRQISVRLGQSFWSRGPSLNANFTAKDFPSLQPLQGDVTEDYASMLQATMELTQILHNAHAVLYSSKDRTMAMVLEGNYARYLDDFRTSATTWHSTWSGIAVSAKIKTTLMIMYEYVCLYTNAFSFQAVLTRASMPCTANKNHHNRRIFAEFFAGGIMLSPDGRYIFDAISAAMNLLGLMNSLDPRQGICYLPSRYYLYGVYAAVLLNKADCAGAFQTSDQRQEVISLARNFVAVMKRAPSTESHICHTYARMLKQLWDRRERTTGQSTRNSNETTTIDDRRDTGMTNSGRRMAQNDDAPNQENFVNTPHFFGASPMADSVSGGVPSIENYLLGSFMPGVADFSVTDFDTNLGQEYQFVGGFQNWSMNPAGDSSSGTYLVQNL
;
A
#
# COMPACT_ATOMS: atom_id res chain seq x y z
N MET A 1 14.06 -7.63 -74.85
CA MET A 1 15.38 -7.66 -74.20
C MET A 1 15.30 -8.59 -73.01
N SER A 2 16.33 -9.40 -72.76
CA SER A 2 16.27 -10.49 -71.76
C SER A 2 17.29 -10.26 -70.65
N SER A 3 16.88 -10.43 -69.39
CA SER A 3 17.66 -11.01 -68.30
C SER A 3 16.69 -11.34 -67.15
N THR A 4 16.54 -12.60 -66.72
CA THR A 4 17.49 -13.48 -66.01
C THR A 4 17.38 -13.31 -64.49
N THR A 5 16.62 -14.21 -63.88
CA THR A 5 16.82 -14.63 -62.48
C THR A 5 16.83 -16.15 -62.49
N ILE A 6 17.75 -16.76 -61.73
CA ILE A 6 18.15 -18.16 -61.88
C ILE A 6 17.53 -19.02 -60.77
N PHE A 7 17.00 -20.18 -61.12
CA PHE A 7 16.81 -21.29 -60.18
C PHE A 7 18.13 -22.04 -60.01
N THR A 8 18.69 -22.06 -58.80
CA THR A 8 19.69 -23.04 -58.37
C THR A 8 19.34 -23.53 -56.97
N ASP A 9 19.25 -24.85 -56.86
CA ASP A 9 18.95 -25.61 -55.65
C ASP A 9 20.05 -25.46 -54.58
N THR A 10 19.63 -25.26 -53.32
CA THR A 10 20.45 -25.52 -52.13
C THR A 10 19.65 -26.26 -51.07
N SER A 11 19.51 -27.57 -51.28
CA SER A 11 19.25 -28.57 -50.24
C SER A 11 19.98 -28.22 -48.93
N SER A 12 19.24 -27.66 -47.97
CA SER A 12 19.69 -27.44 -46.60
C SER A 12 19.00 -28.45 -45.70
N THR A 13 19.81 -29.11 -44.86
CA THR A 13 19.36 -30.23 -44.04
C THR A 13 18.18 -29.84 -43.16
N LEU A 14 17.05 -30.54 -43.35
CA LEU A 14 16.04 -30.71 -42.31
C LEU A 14 16.70 -31.42 -41.13
N LYS A 15 17.28 -30.65 -40.22
CA LYS A 15 17.56 -31.11 -38.86
C LYS A 15 16.21 -31.45 -38.25
N THR A 16 15.93 -32.74 -38.09
CA THR A 16 14.81 -33.20 -37.27
C THR A 16 15.04 -32.71 -35.84
N SER A 17 14.38 -31.62 -35.45
CA SER A 17 14.29 -31.26 -34.04
C SER A 17 13.57 -32.42 -33.34
N LEU A 18 14.24 -33.05 -32.38
CA LEU A 18 13.55 -34.00 -31.52
C LEU A 18 12.51 -33.20 -30.73
N GLN A 19 11.24 -33.57 -30.87
CA GLN A 19 10.18 -33.04 -30.02
C GLN A 19 10.55 -33.38 -28.56
N PRO A 20 10.45 -32.42 -27.62
CA PRO A 20 10.81 -32.68 -26.24
C PRO A 20 9.90 -33.77 -25.65
N THR A 21 10.51 -34.72 -24.97
CA THR A 21 9.84 -35.84 -24.30
C THR A 21 9.68 -35.52 -22.82
N LEU A 22 8.57 -35.96 -22.23
CA LEU A 22 8.26 -35.78 -20.82
C LEU A 22 7.74 -37.11 -20.26
N ASP A 23 8.56 -37.74 -19.42
CA ASP A 23 8.23 -38.95 -18.69
C ASP A 23 7.77 -38.58 -17.28
N VAL A 24 6.55 -38.97 -16.91
CA VAL A 24 5.96 -38.62 -15.61
C VAL A 24 6.49 -39.56 -14.51
N ILE A 25 6.99 -38.98 -13.42
CA ILE A 25 7.55 -39.76 -12.30
C ILE A 25 6.40 -40.26 -11.40
N LYS A 26 6.66 -41.38 -10.70
CA LYS A 26 5.79 -42.15 -9.79
C LYS A 26 4.65 -41.31 -9.17
N ASN A 27 3.43 -41.82 -9.32
CA ASN A 27 2.16 -41.24 -8.81
C ASN A 27 1.75 -39.87 -9.40
N GLY A 28 2.41 -39.36 -10.44
CA GLY A 28 2.08 -38.05 -11.03
C GLY A 28 2.74 -36.88 -10.31
N PHE A 29 3.86 -37.13 -9.64
CA PHE A 29 4.68 -36.12 -8.96
C PHE A 29 6.13 -36.26 -9.41
N GLY A 30 6.71 -35.16 -9.89
CA GLY A 30 7.92 -35.15 -10.69
C GLY A 30 7.69 -35.47 -12.17
N ALA A 31 8.55 -34.93 -13.03
CA ALA A 31 8.69 -35.31 -14.42
C ALA A 31 10.18 -35.33 -14.83
N GLU A 32 10.57 -36.20 -15.74
CA GLU A 32 11.87 -36.16 -16.41
C GLU A 32 11.69 -35.70 -17.86
N ILE A 33 12.45 -34.69 -18.28
CA ILE A 33 12.36 -34.03 -19.58
C ILE A 33 13.66 -34.24 -20.35
N THR A 34 13.55 -34.68 -21.60
CA THR A 34 14.72 -34.83 -22.50
C THR A 34 14.41 -34.27 -23.90
N GLY A 35 15.43 -33.84 -24.64
CA GLY A 35 15.29 -33.33 -26.01
C GLY A 35 15.12 -31.81 -26.13
N LEU A 36 15.08 -31.05 -25.03
CA LEU A 36 15.22 -29.59 -25.08
C LEU A 36 16.66 -29.20 -25.46
N ASP A 37 16.79 -28.24 -26.39
CA ASP A 37 18.07 -27.73 -26.90
C ASP A 37 18.18 -26.23 -26.64
N PHE A 38 19.18 -25.85 -25.84
CA PHE A 38 19.46 -24.46 -25.44
C PHE A 38 20.66 -23.85 -26.21
N THR A 39 21.15 -24.48 -27.28
CA THR A 39 22.34 -24.02 -28.02
C THR A 39 22.18 -22.65 -28.69
N ASN A 40 20.95 -22.16 -28.85
CA ASN A 40 20.65 -20.83 -29.41
C ASN A 40 20.06 -19.86 -28.35
N GLY A 41 20.30 -20.11 -27.05
CA GLY A 41 19.68 -19.37 -25.94
C GLY A 41 18.39 -20.03 -25.44
N VAL A 42 17.65 -19.34 -24.56
CA VAL A 42 16.44 -19.88 -23.92
C VAL A 42 15.20 -19.42 -24.68
N THR A 43 14.58 -20.32 -25.45
CA THR A 43 13.36 -20.02 -26.21
C THR A 43 12.12 -20.02 -25.31
N GLU A 44 11.04 -19.36 -25.76
CA GLU A 44 9.78 -19.34 -25.04
C GLU A 44 9.13 -20.72 -24.99
N GLU A 45 9.22 -21.51 -26.05
CA GLU A 45 8.65 -22.86 -26.10
C GLU A 45 9.30 -23.77 -25.04
N ALA A 46 10.63 -23.70 -24.90
CA ALA A 46 11.36 -24.44 -23.89
C ALA A 46 10.99 -23.99 -22.46
N TYR A 47 10.85 -22.68 -22.23
CA TYR A 47 10.41 -22.15 -20.93
C TYR A 47 8.98 -22.59 -20.59
N ASN A 48 8.01 -22.36 -21.48
CA ASN A 48 6.61 -22.72 -21.27
C ASN A 48 6.47 -24.23 -20.98
N PHE A 49 7.17 -25.09 -21.74
CA PHE A 49 7.17 -26.54 -21.53
C PHE A 49 7.66 -26.95 -20.13
N ILE A 50 8.73 -26.32 -19.62
CA ILE A 50 9.22 -26.57 -18.26
C ILE A 50 8.23 -26.02 -17.21
N ARG A 51 7.74 -24.78 -17.38
CA ARG A 51 6.79 -24.15 -16.44
C ARG A 51 5.53 -25.00 -16.29
N ASP A 52 4.98 -25.51 -17.38
CA ASP A 52 3.73 -26.26 -17.34
C ASP A 52 3.94 -27.67 -16.75
N ALA A 53 5.09 -28.29 -17.02
CA ALA A 53 5.52 -29.51 -16.35
C ALA A 53 5.67 -29.32 -14.83
N VAL A 54 6.36 -28.26 -14.38
CA VAL A 54 6.55 -27.95 -12.97
C VAL A 54 5.23 -27.58 -12.28
N THR A 55 4.39 -26.77 -12.92
CA THR A 55 3.05 -26.39 -12.40
C THR A 55 2.17 -27.61 -12.14
N LYS A 56 2.21 -28.59 -13.06
CA LYS A 56 1.41 -29.82 -12.97
C LYS A 56 2.03 -30.83 -12.00
N TYR A 57 3.30 -31.16 -12.16
CA TYR A 57 3.98 -32.25 -11.46
C TYR A 57 4.81 -31.81 -10.24
N GLY A 58 4.80 -30.53 -9.87
CA GLY A 58 5.49 -29.95 -8.71
C GLY A 58 7.00 -29.72 -8.90
N PHE A 59 7.67 -30.61 -9.62
CA PHE A 59 9.05 -30.43 -10.09
C PHE A 59 9.30 -31.12 -11.43
N ALA A 60 10.34 -30.69 -12.13
CA ALA A 60 10.82 -31.29 -13.38
C ALA A 60 12.35 -31.41 -13.37
N ILE A 61 12.87 -32.53 -13.88
CA ILE A 61 14.29 -32.80 -14.11
C ILE A 61 14.56 -32.65 -15.60
N ILE A 62 15.32 -31.64 -16.03
CA ILE A 62 15.70 -31.45 -17.43
C ILE A 62 17.10 -32.03 -17.62
N ARG A 63 17.20 -33.10 -18.40
CA ARG A 63 18.47 -33.79 -18.61
C ARG A 63 19.36 -33.07 -19.64
N LYS A 64 20.67 -33.00 -19.35
CA LYS A 64 21.71 -32.57 -20.31
C LYS A 64 21.49 -31.21 -20.96
N THR A 65 21.03 -30.23 -20.18
CA THR A 65 20.72 -28.85 -20.65
C THR A 65 21.91 -28.14 -21.31
N LYS A 66 23.14 -28.42 -20.84
CA LYS A 66 24.40 -27.73 -21.23
C LYS A 66 24.39 -26.21 -20.97
N LEU A 67 23.50 -25.73 -20.11
CA LEU A 67 23.46 -24.33 -19.70
C LEU A 67 24.75 -23.93 -18.97
N ASN A 68 25.12 -22.67 -19.10
CA ASN A 68 26.16 -22.00 -18.31
C ASN A 68 25.51 -21.04 -17.30
N ASP A 69 26.32 -20.39 -16.44
CA ASP A 69 25.82 -19.44 -15.43
C ASP A 69 24.91 -18.35 -16.05
N GLU A 70 25.30 -17.81 -17.21
CA GLU A 70 24.55 -16.78 -17.93
C GLU A 70 23.17 -17.26 -18.41
N THR A 71 23.11 -18.42 -19.08
CA THR A 71 21.88 -18.97 -19.67
C THR A 71 20.99 -19.68 -18.63
N HIS A 72 21.56 -20.16 -17.53
CA HIS A 72 20.81 -20.58 -16.34
C HIS A 72 20.06 -19.39 -15.73
N LEU A 73 20.71 -18.24 -15.60
CA LEU A 73 20.05 -17.00 -15.15
C LEU A 73 19.07 -16.43 -16.19
N GLU A 74 19.32 -16.60 -17.49
CA GLU A 74 18.36 -16.28 -18.56
C GLU A 74 17.06 -17.09 -18.41
N LEU A 75 17.16 -18.41 -18.22
CA LEU A 75 16.01 -19.28 -17.97
C LEU A 75 15.31 -18.91 -16.66
N ALA A 76 16.06 -18.66 -15.58
CA ALA A 76 15.49 -18.30 -14.29
C ALA A 76 14.70 -16.98 -14.35
N ARG A 77 15.19 -15.96 -15.06
CA ARG A 77 14.49 -14.66 -15.22
C ARG A 77 13.16 -14.77 -15.98
N LYS A 78 12.94 -15.82 -16.78
CA LYS A 78 11.63 -16.08 -17.41
C LYS A 78 10.56 -16.55 -16.42
N PHE A 79 10.97 -17.21 -15.32
CA PHE A 79 10.05 -17.60 -14.23
C PHE A 79 9.68 -16.44 -13.30
N GLY A 80 10.44 -15.33 -13.32
CA GLY A 80 10.17 -14.14 -12.52
C GLY A 80 11.43 -13.44 -12.02
N GLU A 81 11.23 -12.58 -11.02
CA GLU A 81 12.28 -11.82 -10.33
C GLU A 81 13.20 -12.72 -9.51
N LEU A 82 14.51 -12.49 -9.57
CA LEU A 82 15.50 -13.34 -8.89
C LEU A 82 15.82 -12.85 -7.48
N ASP A 83 15.96 -13.82 -6.58
CA ASP A 83 16.57 -13.69 -5.25
C ASP A 83 18.11 -13.58 -5.39
N ASP A 84 18.79 -12.90 -4.49
CA ASP A 84 20.24 -12.62 -4.58
C ASP A 84 21.00 -12.91 -3.27
N VAL A 85 22.31 -13.14 -3.37
CA VAL A 85 23.16 -13.43 -2.20
C VAL A 85 23.66 -12.18 -1.45
N THR A 86 23.33 -10.96 -1.89
CA THR A 86 23.90 -9.72 -1.35
C THR A 86 23.69 -9.54 0.16
N PRO A 87 22.53 -9.89 0.77
CA PRO A 87 22.37 -9.89 2.23
C PRO A 87 23.36 -10.84 2.94
N TYR A 88 23.55 -12.04 2.40
CA TYR A 88 24.47 -13.04 2.95
C TYR A 88 25.94 -12.64 2.78
N ASN A 89 26.28 -11.93 1.69
CA ASN A 89 27.61 -11.38 1.46
C ASN A 89 27.91 -10.25 2.45
N LYS A 90 26.95 -9.34 2.71
CA LYS A 90 27.03 -8.30 3.75
C LYS A 90 27.24 -8.87 5.16
N ALA A 91 26.73 -10.07 5.44
CA ALA A 91 26.98 -10.81 6.68
C ALA A 91 28.41 -11.43 6.80
N GLY A 92 29.29 -11.21 5.80
CA GLY A 92 30.68 -11.65 5.81
C GLY A 92 30.94 -12.99 5.09
N ARG A 93 29.97 -13.52 4.33
CA ARG A 93 30.21 -14.69 3.47
C ARG A 93 30.97 -14.25 2.22
N VAL A 94 32.16 -14.81 2.00
CA VAL A 94 32.84 -14.71 0.70
C VAL A 94 32.08 -15.57 -0.31
N HIS A 95 31.69 -14.98 -1.42
CA HIS A 95 30.95 -15.64 -2.50
C HIS A 95 31.90 -16.03 -3.64
N ARG A 96 31.70 -17.23 -4.19
CA ARG A 96 32.61 -17.91 -5.13
C ARG A 96 32.25 -17.70 -6.60
N LEU A 97 31.00 -17.32 -6.89
CA LEU A 97 30.45 -17.34 -8.24
C LEU A 97 30.46 -15.94 -8.86
N LYS A 98 30.31 -15.86 -10.19
CA LYS A 98 30.39 -14.61 -10.93
C LYS A 98 29.15 -13.69 -10.73
N TYR A 99 28.02 -14.27 -10.34
CA TYR A 99 26.71 -13.62 -10.28
C TYR A 99 26.09 -13.74 -8.89
N ASN A 100 25.59 -12.63 -8.34
CA ASN A 100 24.97 -12.61 -7.01
C ASN A 100 23.64 -13.38 -6.99
N GLU A 101 22.98 -13.53 -8.13
CA GLU A 101 21.73 -14.30 -8.28
C GLU A 101 21.96 -15.82 -8.27
N LEU A 102 23.22 -16.29 -8.24
CA LEU A 102 23.57 -17.69 -8.10
C LEU A 102 24.03 -18.03 -6.68
N PHE A 103 23.26 -18.88 -6.01
CA PHE A 103 23.55 -19.43 -4.70
C PHE A 103 24.48 -20.64 -4.83
N ASP A 104 25.68 -20.54 -4.24
CA ASP A 104 26.61 -21.66 -4.11
C ASP A 104 26.10 -22.65 -3.04
N VAL A 105 25.48 -23.73 -3.50
CA VAL A 105 24.92 -24.84 -2.70
C VAL A 105 25.70 -26.15 -2.90
N GLY A 106 26.91 -26.06 -3.45
CA GLY A 106 27.88 -27.15 -3.51
C GLY A 106 28.63 -27.38 -2.19
N ASN A 107 29.42 -28.47 -2.14
CA ASN A 107 30.34 -28.76 -1.02
C ASN A 107 31.76 -28.24 -1.27
N ILE A 108 31.93 -27.21 -2.11
CA ILE A 108 33.23 -26.66 -2.53
C ILE A 108 33.45 -25.30 -1.85
N ASP A 109 34.62 -25.09 -1.24
CA ASP A 109 34.95 -23.81 -0.61
C ASP A 109 35.69 -22.83 -1.55
N VAL A 110 35.99 -21.62 -1.06
CA VAL A 110 36.55 -20.53 -1.87
C VAL A 110 37.90 -20.87 -2.52
N ASP A 111 38.71 -21.71 -1.88
CA ASP A 111 39.98 -22.24 -2.40
C ASP A 111 39.83 -23.44 -3.35
N GLY A 112 38.61 -23.93 -3.55
CA GLY A 112 38.30 -25.14 -4.32
C GLY A 112 38.44 -26.46 -3.54
N SER A 113 38.71 -26.41 -2.23
CA SER A 113 38.70 -27.61 -1.36
C SER A 113 37.27 -28.12 -1.10
N ILE A 114 37.14 -29.31 -0.50
CA ILE A 114 35.85 -29.78 0.02
C ILE A 114 35.60 -29.14 1.38
N VAL A 115 34.43 -28.54 1.55
CA VAL A 115 34.00 -27.86 2.78
C VAL A 115 34.06 -28.82 3.98
N ASP A 116 34.89 -28.49 4.96
CA ASP A 116 34.94 -29.21 6.23
C ASP A 116 33.58 -29.13 6.96
N LEU A 117 33.10 -30.29 7.42
CA LEU A 117 31.86 -30.43 8.18
C LEU A 117 31.94 -29.83 9.60
N SER A 118 33.14 -29.63 10.16
CA SER A 118 33.31 -28.94 11.44
C SER A 118 33.17 -27.42 11.30
N SER A 119 33.53 -26.86 10.14
CA SER A 119 33.51 -25.43 9.83
C SER A 119 32.13 -24.77 9.96
N PRO A 120 32.05 -23.43 10.15
CA PRO A 120 30.77 -22.71 10.20
C PRO A 120 29.91 -22.92 8.93
N ARG A 121 30.53 -23.06 7.75
CA ARG A 121 29.86 -23.37 6.48
C ARG A 121 29.30 -24.79 6.49
N GLY A 122 30.09 -25.76 6.96
CA GLY A 122 29.68 -27.16 7.13
C GLY A 122 28.49 -27.31 8.08
N GLN A 123 28.53 -26.67 9.26
CA GLN A 123 27.42 -26.69 10.23
C GLN A 123 26.15 -26.02 9.69
N ALA A 124 26.29 -24.86 9.02
CA ALA A 124 25.14 -24.16 8.43
C ALA A 124 24.48 -24.96 7.29
N ASN A 125 25.27 -25.63 6.44
CA ASN A 125 24.78 -26.44 5.32
C ASN A 125 23.98 -27.67 5.75
N LYS A 126 24.11 -28.16 7.00
CA LYS A 126 23.29 -29.28 7.53
C LYS A 126 21.78 -29.00 7.49
N GLY A 127 21.37 -27.73 7.51
CA GLY A 127 19.96 -27.34 7.36
C GLY A 127 19.32 -27.89 6.09
N ASN A 128 20.08 -27.99 4.99
CA ASN A 128 19.59 -28.45 3.69
C ASN A 128 19.22 -29.95 3.68
N SER A 129 19.67 -30.73 4.67
CA SER A 129 19.32 -32.15 4.85
C SER A 129 17.95 -32.35 5.54
N LEU A 130 17.36 -31.29 6.09
CA LEU A 130 15.99 -31.30 6.62
C LEU A 130 14.98 -31.06 5.48
N PHE A 131 13.77 -31.58 5.60
CA PHE A 131 12.68 -31.22 4.68
C PHE A 131 12.26 -29.76 4.88
N HIS A 132 12.42 -28.95 3.83
CA HIS A 132 12.23 -27.50 3.87
C HIS A 132 11.74 -26.94 2.53
N THR A 133 11.40 -25.65 2.55
CA THR A 133 10.93 -24.89 1.39
C THR A 133 11.72 -23.60 1.33
N ASP A 134 12.26 -23.27 0.15
CA ASP A 134 13.25 -22.20 -0.02
C ASP A 134 12.71 -20.82 0.37
N SER A 135 13.58 -20.04 1.00
CA SER A 135 13.33 -18.67 1.46
C SER A 135 12.01 -18.49 2.24
N SER A 136 11.41 -19.57 2.78
CA SER A 136 10.13 -19.49 3.51
C SER A 136 10.21 -18.71 4.81
N PHE A 137 11.43 -18.46 5.30
CA PHE A 137 11.77 -17.59 6.43
C PHE A 137 11.96 -16.10 6.06
N ASN A 138 12.04 -15.76 4.77
CA ASN A 138 12.09 -14.37 4.31
C ASN A 138 10.67 -13.75 4.30
N PRO A 139 10.54 -12.41 4.35
CA PRO A 139 9.24 -11.72 4.23
C PRO A 139 8.48 -12.07 2.94
N ARG A 140 9.17 -12.08 1.80
CA ARG A 140 8.73 -12.66 0.52
C ARG A 140 9.39 -14.02 0.35
N ARG A 141 8.60 -15.07 0.15
CA ARG A 141 9.14 -16.43 -0.07
C ARG A 141 9.66 -16.63 -1.50
N ALA A 142 10.36 -17.74 -1.73
CA ALA A 142 10.65 -18.21 -3.08
C ALA A 142 9.40 -18.83 -3.72
N GLY A 143 9.19 -18.58 -5.01
CA GLY A 143 8.19 -19.23 -5.86
C GLY A 143 8.78 -20.45 -6.55
N TYR A 144 9.93 -20.28 -7.21
CA TYR A 144 10.65 -21.37 -7.90
C TYR A 144 12.13 -21.43 -7.48
N SER A 145 12.73 -22.60 -7.66
CA SER A 145 14.17 -22.82 -7.53
C SER A 145 14.66 -23.62 -8.74
N LEU A 146 15.72 -23.15 -9.39
CA LEU A 146 16.37 -23.79 -10.54
C LEU A 146 17.79 -24.18 -10.15
N LEU A 147 18.07 -25.47 -10.00
CA LEU A 147 19.35 -26.02 -9.55
C LEU A 147 20.07 -26.75 -10.68
N LEU A 148 21.27 -26.28 -11.04
CA LEU A 148 22.09 -26.81 -12.13
C LEU A 148 23.31 -27.56 -11.58
N ALA A 149 23.63 -28.72 -12.17
CA ALA A 149 24.80 -29.53 -11.84
C ALA A 149 26.02 -29.17 -12.70
N HIS A 150 27.07 -28.63 -12.09
CA HIS A 150 28.34 -28.29 -12.77
C HIS A 150 29.44 -29.33 -12.50
N GLU A 151 29.44 -29.95 -11.32
CA GLU A 151 30.33 -31.06 -10.97
C GLU A 151 29.55 -32.02 -10.07
N LEU A 152 29.56 -33.32 -10.39
CA LEU A 152 28.83 -34.36 -9.66
C LEU A 152 29.78 -35.42 -9.10
N PRO A 153 29.48 -35.99 -7.93
CA PRO A 153 30.25 -37.09 -7.37
C PRO A 153 29.95 -38.41 -8.13
N PRO A 154 30.76 -39.48 -7.93
CA PRO A 154 30.53 -40.76 -8.59
C PRO A 154 29.14 -41.35 -8.28
N PRO A 155 28.48 -42.01 -9.25
CA PRO A 155 27.18 -42.65 -9.04
C PRO A 155 27.18 -43.61 -7.84
N GLY A 156 26.08 -43.63 -7.09
CA GLY A 156 25.93 -44.46 -5.89
C GLY A 156 26.54 -43.88 -4.60
N THR A 157 27.28 -42.76 -4.65
CA THR A 157 27.89 -42.14 -3.46
C THR A 157 26.98 -41.18 -2.69
N GLY A 158 25.69 -41.10 -3.07
CA GLY A 158 24.68 -40.17 -2.54
C GLY A 158 24.62 -38.84 -3.29
N GLY A 159 23.94 -37.84 -2.72
CA GLY A 159 23.85 -36.49 -3.31
C GLY A 159 22.61 -36.21 -4.16
N SER A 160 21.64 -37.13 -4.17
CA SER A 160 20.28 -36.93 -4.71
C SER A 160 19.55 -35.75 -4.03
N THR A 161 18.46 -35.30 -4.63
CA THR A 161 17.52 -34.35 -4.00
C THR A 161 16.17 -35.02 -3.82
N ALA A 162 15.66 -35.10 -2.58
CA ALA A 162 14.33 -35.67 -2.32
C ALA A 162 13.28 -34.57 -2.19
N PHE A 163 12.13 -34.77 -2.85
CA PHE A 163 10.99 -33.86 -2.90
C PHE A 163 9.75 -34.52 -2.28
N ALA A 164 8.81 -33.74 -1.74
CA ALA A 164 7.52 -34.21 -1.22
C ALA A 164 6.35 -33.37 -1.77
N ASP A 165 5.30 -34.03 -2.27
CA ASP A 165 4.10 -33.34 -2.81
C ASP A 165 3.16 -32.90 -1.68
N MET A 166 3.13 -31.60 -1.40
CA MET A 166 2.33 -31.04 -0.32
C MET A 166 0.83 -30.95 -0.67
N ARG A 167 0.48 -31.07 -1.95
CA ARG A 167 -0.92 -31.13 -2.46
C ARG A 167 -1.48 -32.53 -2.28
N ALA A 168 -0.65 -33.55 -2.53
CA ALA A 168 -1.00 -34.95 -2.24
C ALA A 168 -1.06 -35.21 -0.73
N ALA A 169 -0.12 -34.64 0.05
CA ALA A 169 -0.16 -34.67 1.51
C ALA A 169 -1.45 -34.02 2.04
N TYR A 170 -1.80 -32.81 1.58
CA TYR A 170 -3.07 -32.15 1.93
C TYR A 170 -4.29 -33.03 1.64
N ARG A 171 -4.41 -33.53 0.40
CA ARG A 171 -5.58 -34.27 -0.09
C ARG A 171 -5.92 -35.45 0.81
N ASN A 172 -4.87 -36.14 1.26
CA ASN A 172 -4.94 -37.37 2.03
C ASN A 172 -4.87 -37.14 3.55
N LEU A 173 -4.96 -35.90 4.05
CA LEU A 173 -5.20 -35.65 5.47
C LEU A 173 -6.54 -36.26 5.89
N ASP A 174 -6.56 -36.81 7.10
CA ASP A 174 -7.76 -37.14 7.89
C ASP A 174 -8.77 -35.98 7.89
N GLU A 175 -10.05 -36.25 7.61
CA GLU A 175 -11.03 -35.18 7.31
C GLU A 175 -11.38 -34.32 8.52
N ASP A 176 -11.41 -34.87 9.74
CA ASP A 176 -11.67 -34.10 10.94
C ASP A 176 -10.45 -33.22 11.30
N PHE A 177 -9.22 -33.71 11.12
CA PHE A 177 -8.02 -32.89 11.27
C PHE A 177 -7.89 -31.83 10.16
N LYS A 178 -8.25 -32.16 8.92
CA LYS A 178 -8.30 -31.22 7.79
C LYS A 178 -9.31 -30.10 8.06
N ARG A 179 -10.49 -30.43 8.59
CA ARG A 179 -11.51 -29.45 9.00
C ARG A 179 -11.00 -28.57 10.14
N TYR A 180 -10.42 -29.16 11.19
CA TYR A 180 -9.79 -28.41 12.30
C TYR A 180 -8.72 -27.41 11.82
N LEU A 181 -7.85 -27.81 10.89
CA LEU A 181 -6.81 -26.93 10.34
C LEU A 181 -7.41 -25.77 9.52
N HIS A 182 -8.53 -25.97 8.83
CA HIS A 182 -9.28 -24.90 8.14
C HIS A 182 -10.01 -23.98 9.12
N GLU A 183 -10.75 -24.52 10.08
CA GLU A 183 -11.48 -23.76 11.11
C GLU A 183 -10.55 -22.87 11.97
N LYS A 184 -9.30 -23.31 12.17
CA LYS A 184 -8.27 -22.54 12.88
C LYS A 184 -7.45 -21.62 12.00
N ASN A 185 -7.41 -21.85 10.68
CA ASN A 185 -6.71 -21.05 9.67
C ASN A 185 -5.28 -20.61 10.10
N PHE A 186 -4.48 -21.58 10.56
CA PHE A 186 -3.23 -21.30 11.27
C PHE A 186 -2.22 -20.48 10.46
N ILE A 187 -1.66 -19.46 11.11
CA ILE A 187 -0.47 -18.73 10.66
C ILE A 187 0.77 -19.42 11.26
N ALA A 188 1.70 -19.84 10.40
CA ALA A 188 2.98 -20.42 10.77
C ALA A 188 4.08 -19.35 10.79
N ARG A 189 4.92 -19.37 11.83
CA ARG A 189 6.10 -18.50 11.99
C ARG A 189 7.37 -19.26 11.59
N HIS A 190 8.06 -18.83 10.53
CA HIS A 190 9.26 -19.48 9.99
C HIS A 190 10.54 -18.73 10.39
N SER A 191 11.61 -19.46 10.74
CA SER A 191 12.92 -18.93 11.10
C SER A 191 14.04 -19.82 10.57
N ILE A 192 15.01 -19.22 9.87
CA ILE A 192 16.24 -19.91 9.44
C ILE A 192 17.09 -20.36 10.65
N LEU A 193 17.05 -19.63 11.77
CA LEU A 193 17.77 -19.99 12.98
C LEU A 193 17.16 -21.20 13.68
N HIS A 194 15.83 -21.35 13.68
CA HIS A 194 15.18 -22.54 14.21
C HIS A 194 15.63 -23.81 13.48
N SER A 195 15.58 -23.83 12.13
CA SER A 195 16.08 -24.95 11.34
C SER A 195 17.58 -25.24 11.53
N LYS A 196 18.41 -24.21 11.72
CA LYS A 196 19.84 -24.36 11.99
C LYS A 196 20.09 -24.96 13.38
N LYS A 197 19.29 -24.57 14.38
CA LYS A 197 19.33 -25.15 15.73
C LYS A 197 18.84 -26.60 15.77
N ILE A 198 17.91 -27.00 14.90
CA ILE A 198 17.55 -28.42 14.70
C ILE A 198 18.72 -29.20 14.05
N ALA A 199 19.36 -28.63 13.01
CA ALA A 199 20.38 -29.33 12.23
C ALA A 199 21.77 -29.39 12.90
N ALA A 200 22.10 -28.44 13.77
CA ALA A 200 23.37 -28.33 14.47
C ALA A 200 23.17 -27.76 15.90
N PRO A 201 22.50 -28.49 16.81
CA PRO A 201 22.06 -27.98 18.11
C PRO A 201 23.21 -27.43 18.96
N GLU A 202 24.32 -28.15 19.09
CA GLU A 202 25.50 -27.70 19.86
C GLU A 202 26.10 -26.37 19.37
N TRP A 203 25.99 -26.09 18.07
CA TRP A 203 26.57 -24.89 17.44
C TRP A 203 25.66 -23.66 17.56
N TYR A 204 24.35 -23.88 17.74
CA TYR A 204 23.32 -22.84 17.87
C TYR A 204 22.60 -22.87 19.22
N LYS A 205 23.15 -23.58 20.22
CA LYS A 205 22.54 -23.78 21.54
C LYS A 205 22.22 -22.44 22.25
N ASP A 206 23.14 -21.49 22.16
CA ASP A 206 23.08 -20.18 22.81
C ASP A 206 22.31 -19.12 21.98
N VAL A 207 21.81 -19.49 20.80
CA VAL A 207 21.02 -18.60 19.93
C VAL A 207 19.53 -18.88 20.13
N ASP A 208 18.75 -17.87 20.55
CA ASP A 208 17.30 -17.98 20.53
C ASP A 208 16.72 -17.51 19.18
N PRO A 209 15.95 -18.36 18.46
CA PRO A 209 15.21 -17.93 17.29
C PRO A 209 14.21 -16.80 17.56
N THR A 210 13.68 -16.63 18.79
CA THR A 210 12.67 -15.59 19.08
C THR A 210 13.23 -14.18 19.21
N ASP A 211 14.54 -14.02 19.39
CA ASP A 211 15.23 -12.71 19.38
C ASP A 211 15.34 -12.11 17.96
N HIS A 212 14.89 -12.85 16.94
CA HIS A 212 15.08 -12.55 15.52
C HIS A 212 13.73 -12.54 14.78
N PHE A 213 13.69 -11.88 13.62
CA PHE A 213 12.51 -11.88 12.75
C PHE A 213 12.08 -13.32 12.39
N MET A 214 10.77 -13.53 12.34
CA MET A 214 10.15 -14.73 11.79
C MET A 214 9.10 -14.33 10.78
N SER A 215 9.19 -14.84 9.55
CA SER A 215 8.15 -14.62 8.55
C SER A 215 6.88 -15.39 8.91
N ARG A 216 5.74 -14.89 8.45
CA ARG A 216 4.38 -15.31 8.83
C ARG A 216 3.61 -15.71 7.56
N HIS A 217 3.33 -17.00 7.39
CA HIS A 217 2.61 -17.52 6.22
C HIS A 217 1.43 -18.40 6.65
N LEU A 218 0.40 -18.51 5.82
CA LEU A 218 -0.70 -19.46 6.06
C LEU A 218 -0.19 -20.91 5.95
N LEU A 219 -0.57 -21.76 6.90
CA LEU A 219 -0.22 -23.18 6.92
C LEU A 219 -0.96 -23.99 5.84
N LEU A 220 -2.22 -23.63 5.56
CA LEU A 220 -3.00 -24.17 4.43
C LEU A 220 -3.16 -23.09 3.36
N GLN A 221 -2.91 -23.43 2.10
CA GLN A 221 -2.95 -22.50 0.98
C GLN A 221 -3.63 -23.13 -0.24
N ILE A 222 -4.05 -22.30 -1.19
CA ILE A 222 -4.39 -22.73 -2.55
C ILE A 222 -3.18 -22.41 -3.43
N HIS A 223 -2.58 -23.42 -4.07
CA HIS A 223 -1.48 -23.20 -5.02
C HIS A 223 -2.04 -22.54 -6.29
N GLU A 224 -1.83 -21.22 -6.39
CA GLU A 224 -2.36 -20.30 -7.42
C GLU A 224 -2.38 -20.90 -8.84
N ARG A 225 -1.24 -21.43 -9.32
CA ARG A 225 -1.07 -21.86 -10.72
C ARG A 225 -1.83 -23.14 -11.05
N SER A 226 -2.06 -24.02 -10.06
CA SER A 226 -2.81 -25.28 -10.22
C SER A 226 -4.24 -25.24 -9.68
N ARG A 227 -4.58 -24.20 -8.89
CA ARG A 227 -5.78 -24.06 -8.06
C ARG A 227 -6.05 -25.23 -7.08
N LEU A 228 -5.09 -26.13 -6.88
CA LEU A 228 -5.16 -27.22 -5.89
C LEU A 228 -4.77 -26.73 -4.49
N PRO A 229 -5.42 -27.19 -3.40
CA PRO A 229 -4.96 -26.90 -2.04
C PRO A 229 -3.64 -27.61 -1.70
N THR A 230 -2.87 -27.02 -0.79
CA THR A 230 -1.53 -27.46 -0.38
C THR A 230 -1.25 -27.12 1.09
N ILE A 231 -0.32 -27.84 1.74
CA ILE A 231 0.20 -27.51 3.07
C ILE A 231 1.53 -26.76 2.89
N TYR A 232 1.63 -25.51 3.35
CA TYR A 232 2.88 -24.76 3.31
C TYR A 232 3.73 -25.08 4.55
N LEU A 233 4.41 -26.24 4.50
CA LEU A 233 5.18 -26.81 5.59
C LEU A 233 6.69 -26.72 5.30
N ALA A 234 7.51 -26.41 6.30
CA ALA A 234 8.97 -26.48 6.21
C ALA A 234 9.59 -26.59 7.61
N LYS A 235 10.73 -27.28 7.80
CA LYS A 235 11.44 -27.31 9.10
C LYS A 235 12.04 -25.96 9.55
N HIS A 236 11.78 -24.88 8.81
CA HIS A 236 11.94 -23.50 9.29
C HIS A 236 10.83 -23.08 10.26
N ILE A 237 9.63 -23.70 10.23
CA ILE A 237 8.51 -23.32 11.11
C ILE A 237 8.87 -23.59 12.57
N HIS A 238 8.93 -22.51 13.35
CA HIS A 238 9.17 -22.52 14.79
C HIS A 238 7.89 -22.81 15.59
N SER A 239 6.78 -22.17 15.20
CA SER A 239 5.52 -22.21 15.95
C SER A 239 4.35 -21.72 15.11
N LEU A 240 3.14 -22.18 15.45
CA LEU A 240 1.87 -21.66 14.96
C LEU A 240 1.35 -20.55 15.89
N GLU A 241 0.65 -19.57 15.34
CA GLU A 241 0.04 -18.49 16.14
C GLU A 241 -1.33 -18.90 16.71
N GLY A 242 -1.70 -18.33 17.86
CA GLY A 242 -3.00 -18.56 18.51
C GLY A 242 -3.14 -19.84 19.34
N VAL A 243 -2.07 -20.63 19.50
CA VAL A 243 -2.01 -21.87 20.29
C VAL A 243 -0.79 -21.89 21.22
N THR A 244 -0.79 -22.80 22.19
CA THR A 244 0.37 -23.01 23.08
C THR A 244 1.55 -23.66 22.33
N PRO A 245 2.80 -23.56 22.85
CA PRO A 245 3.96 -24.17 22.20
C PRO A 245 3.86 -25.69 22.03
N ASP A 246 3.21 -26.39 22.96
CA ASP A 246 3.09 -27.86 22.91
C ASP A 246 1.97 -28.31 21.97
N GLU A 247 0.84 -27.60 21.91
CA GLU A 247 -0.17 -27.80 20.85
C GLU A 247 0.42 -27.53 19.47
N SER A 248 1.16 -26.42 19.32
CA SER A 248 1.86 -26.10 18.08
C SER A 248 2.84 -27.19 17.68
N ARG A 249 3.59 -27.76 18.63
CA ARG A 249 4.53 -28.86 18.35
C ARG A 249 3.78 -30.11 17.91
N ALA A 250 2.73 -30.51 18.63
CA ALA A 250 1.93 -31.69 18.30
C ALA A 250 1.26 -31.60 16.91
N ILE A 251 0.75 -30.42 16.53
CA ILE A 251 0.19 -30.18 15.19
C ILE A 251 1.28 -30.29 14.12
N LEU A 252 2.42 -29.64 14.32
CA LEU A 252 3.52 -29.63 13.34
C LEU A 252 4.15 -31.02 13.18
N ASP A 253 4.40 -31.75 14.27
CA ASP A 253 5.01 -33.08 14.19
C ASP A 253 4.07 -34.09 13.51
N ARG A 254 2.76 -34.07 13.79
CA ARG A 254 1.75 -34.86 13.04
C ARG A 254 1.75 -34.51 11.54
N LEU A 255 1.93 -33.24 11.19
CA LEU A 255 2.00 -32.80 9.79
C LEU A 255 3.30 -33.22 9.10
N PHE A 256 4.44 -33.19 9.78
CA PHE A 256 5.70 -33.70 9.23
C PHE A 256 5.66 -35.22 9.05
N GLU A 257 5.24 -35.98 10.09
CA GLU A 257 5.11 -37.44 10.04
C GLU A 257 4.21 -37.90 8.89
N HIS A 258 3.12 -37.16 8.63
CA HIS A 258 2.26 -37.40 7.46
C HIS A 258 2.95 -37.02 6.15
N ALA A 259 3.44 -35.79 6.01
CA ALA A 259 3.94 -35.26 4.74
C ALA A 259 5.22 -35.96 4.24
N THR A 260 6.06 -36.52 5.11
CA THR A 260 7.32 -37.18 4.72
C THR A 260 7.18 -38.69 4.46
N GLN A 261 5.96 -39.24 4.34
CA GLN A 261 5.74 -40.65 3.97
C GLN A 261 6.18 -40.95 2.53
N GLU A 262 6.74 -42.14 2.30
CA GLU A 262 7.29 -42.62 1.00
C GLU A 262 6.31 -42.58 -0.19
N LYS A 263 5.02 -42.43 0.07
CA LYS A 263 3.96 -42.29 -0.94
C LYS A 263 3.84 -40.87 -1.51
N TYR A 264 4.35 -39.86 -0.79
CA TYR A 264 4.46 -38.46 -1.22
C TYR A 264 5.89 -38.09 -1.62
N VAL A 265 6.89 -38.83 -1.11
CA VAL A 265 8.31 -38.54 -1.32
C VAL A 265 8.85 -39.22 -2.59
N ILE A 266 9.61 -38.45 -3.37
CA ILE A 266 10.37 -38.90 -4.53
C ILE A 266 11.82 -38.47 -4.38
N GLU A 267 12.76 -39.39 -4.56
CA GLU A 267 14.19 -39.07 -4.62
C GLU A 267 14.63 -38.90 -6.08
N ALA A 268 15.11 -37.71 -6.42
CA ALA A 268 15.57 -37.35 -7.76
C ALA A 268 17.10 -37.50 -7.85
N GLU A 269 17.52 -38.47 -8.66
CA GLU A 269 18.94 -38.73 -8.96
C GLU A 269 19.47 -37.75 -10.03
N TRP A 270 20.67 -37.24 -9.78
CA TRP A 270 21.48 -36.50 -10.74
C TRP A 270 22.27 -37.52 -11.58
N LYS A 271 22.06 -37.55 -12.90
CA LYS A 271 22.65 -38.58 -13.79
C LYS A 271 23.88 -38.06 -14.52
N ASP A 272 23.80 -36.83 -15.03
CA ASP A 272 24.84 -36.22 -15.87
C ASP A 272 25.12 -34.77 -15.45
N VAL A 273 26.35 -34.30 -15.69
CA VAL A 273 26.69 -32.87 -15.58
C VAL A 273 25.92 -32.08 -16.64
N GLY A 274 25.35 -30.95 -16.25
CA GLY A 274 24.39 -30.19 -17.05
C GLY A 274 22.94 -30.65 -16.89
N ASP A 275 22.63 -31.65 -16.05
CA ASP A 275 21.27 -31.85 -15.56
C ASP A 275 20.82 -30.66 -14.70
N MET A 276 19.54 -30.28 -14.84
CA MET A 276 18.89 -29.26 -14.03
C MET A 276 17.64 -29.84 -13.35
N ILE A 277 17.35 -29.44 -12.12
CA ILE A 277 16.03 -29.65 -11.50
C ILE A 277 15.39 -28.29 -11.22
N VAL A 278 14.13 -28.14 -11.63
CA VAL A 278 13.29 -26.97 -11.34
C VAL A 278 12.09 -27.42 -10.51
N TRP A 279 11.79 -26.72 -9.42
CA TRP A 279 10.64 -27.03 -8.56
C TRP A 279 9.89 -25.78 -8.10
N ASP A 280 8.59 -25.97 -7.83
CA ASP A 280 7.71 -24.95 -7.27
C ASP A 280 7.71 -25.06 -5.74
N ASN A 281 8.27 -24.06 -5.07
CA ASN A 281 8.38 -23.99 -3.61
C ASN A 281 7.01 -23.79 -2.93
N THR A 282 5.99 -23.29 -3.63
CA THR A 282 4.66 -23.07 -3.02
C THR A 282 3.90 -24.38 -2.80
N CYS A 283 4.28 -25.46 -3.48
CA CYS A 283 3.62 -26.77 -3.39
C CYS A 283 4.53 -27.97 -3.08
N THR A 284 5.82 -27.73 -2.78
CA THR A 284 6.78 -28.79 -2.43
C THR A 284 7.60 -28.49 -1.17
N MET A 285 7.91 -29.54 -0.41
CA MET A 285 9.11 -29.57 0.44
C MET A 285 10.23 -30.32 -0.30
N HIS A 286 11.49 -30.01 0.00
CA HIS A 286 12.64 -30.74 -0.49
C HIS A 286 13.76 -30.89 0.56
N ARG A 287 14.72 -31.78 0.31
CA ARG A 287 15.97 -31.94 1.07
C ARG A 287 17.10 -32.50 0.21
N ALA A 288 18.34 -32.17 0.55
CA ALA A 288 19.52 -32.86 0.04
C ALA A 288 19.67 -34.22 0.73
N ILE A 289 19.99 -35.27 -0.04
CA ILE A 289 20.34 -36.59 0.49
C ILE A 289 21.86 -36.67 0.65
N GLY A 290 22.31 -36.90 1.88
CA GLY A 290 23.73 -37.07 2.21
C GLY A 290 24.31 -38.37 1.66
N GLY A 291 25.61 -38.57 1.84
CA GLY A 291 26.27 -39.81 1.43
C GLY A 291 27.78 -39.73 1.52
N GLU A 292 28.46 -40.78 1.03
CA GLU A 292 29.92 -40.87 0.99
C GLU A 292 30.57 -39.67 0.26
N PHE A 293 29.88 -39.08 -0.71
CA PHE A 293 30.37 -37.89 -1.41
C PHE A 293 30.72 -36.74 -0.48
N THR A 294 29.99 -36.57 0.64
CA THR A 294 29.96 -35.33 1.41
C THR A 294 31.35 -34.88 1.88
N THR A 295 32.25 -35.82 2.18
CA THR A 295 33.64 -35.56 2.61
C THR A 295 34.72 -36.08 1.64
N LYS A 296 34.35 -36.77 0.55
CA LYS A 296 35.30 -37.43 -0.36
C LYS A 296 35.29 -36.91 -1.80
N TYR A 297 34.15 -36.41 -2.27
CA TYR A 297 33.96 -36.04 -3.67
C TYR A 297 33.39 -34.62 -3.79
N ARG A 298 33.88 -33.89 -4.78
CA ARG A 298 33.41 -32.54 -5.10
C ARG A 298 32.02 -32.60 -5.74
N ARG A 299 31.19 -31.60 -5.45
CA ARG A 299 29.84 -31.43 -5.97
C ARG A 299 29.55 -29.93 -6.12
N ASP A 300 29.76 -29.38 -7.32
CA ASP A 300 29.46 -27.99 -7.68
C ASP A 300 28.02 -27.91 -8.18
N MET A 301 27.16 -27.29 -7.39
CA MET A 301 25.73 -27.15 -7.65
C MET A 301 25.35 -25.69 -7.42
N ARG A 302 24.73 -25.07 -8.42
CA ARG A 302 24.43 -23.64 -8.44
C ARG A 302 22.93 -23.46 -8.55
N ARG A 303 22.35 -22.61 -7.71
CA ARG A 303 20.90 -22.38 -7.69
C ARG A 303 20.58 -20.94 -8.02
N ALA A 304 19.76 -20.73 -9.05
CA ALA A 304 18.99 -19.50 -9.18
C ALA A 304 17.68 -19.69 -8.40
N THR A 305 17.34 -18.75 -7.53
CA THR A 305 16.09 -18.79 -6.76
C THR A 305 15.21 -17.64 -7.25
N VAL A 306 13.93 -17.89 -7.45
CA VAL A 306 12.96 -16.94 -8.02
C VAL A 306 11.98 -16.56 -6.93
N HIS A 307 11.76 -15.27 -6.71
CA HIS A 307 10.77 -14.79 -5.76
C HIS A 307 9.34 -15.17 -6.17
N ASP A 308 8.47 -15.39 -5.20
CA ASP A 308 7.06 -15.66 -5.48
C ASP A 308 6.34 -14.39 -5.97
N ASP A 309 5.46 -14.57 -6.96
CA ASP A 309 4.61 -13.58 -7.62
C ASP A 309 3.12 -13.76 -7.30
N SER A 310 2.74 -14.88 -6.66
CA SER A 310 1.35 -15.17 -6.27
C SER A 310 0.79 -14.21 -5.23
N MET A 311 -0.54 -14.13 -5.11
CA MET A 311 -1.21 -13.26 -4.13
C MET A 311 -0.79 -13.53 -2.66
N LEU A 312 -0.24 -14.71 -2.38
CA LEU A 312 0.20 -15.13 -1.04
C LEU A 312 1.71 -14.96 -0.80
N ALA A 313 2.48 -14.45 -1.77
CA ALA A 313 3.96 -14.39 -1.75
C ALA A 313 4.58 -13.76 -0.48
N TRP A 314 3.91 -12.75 0.08
CA TRP A 314 4.34 -12.04 1.29
C TRP A 314 3.64 -12.50 2.58
N GLY A 315 2.65 -13.41 2.50
CA GLY A 315 1.91 -13.91 3.67
C GLY A 315 1.30 -12.79 4.52
N PHE A 316 1.72 -12.69 5.79
CA PHE A 316 1.37 -11.63 6.73
C PHE A 316 2.58 -10.81 7.17
N ASN A 317 3.58 -10.69 6.28
CA ASN A 317 4.81 -9.94 6.49
C ASN A 317 4.68 -8.50 5.95
N PRO A 318 5.52 -7.56 6.43
CA PRO A 318 5.70 -6.29 5.74
C PRO A 318 6.28 -6.51 4.33
N HIS A 319 5.91 -5.64 3.40
CA HIS A 319 6.57 -5.51 2.10
C HIS A 319 7.89 -4.75 2.30
N SER A 320 8.96 -5.50 2.58
CA SER A 320 10.30 -4.98 2.86
C SER A 320 11.36 -5.95 2.34
N ASP A 321 12.33 -5.43 1.59
CA ASP A 321 13.39 -6.23 0.94
C ASP A 321 14.52 -6.63 1.90
N GLU A 322 14.38 -6.33 3.20
CA GLU A 322 15.24 -6.81 4.27
C GLU A 322 15.09 -8.33 4.48
N GLN A 323 15.81 -9.11 3.67
CA GLN A 323 15.98 -10.54 3.92
C GLN A 323 16.71 -10.81 5.23
N THR A 324 16.34 -11.88 5.94
CA THR A 324 16.98 -12.23 7.21
C THR A 324 18.38 -12.79 7.01
N SER A 325 19.37 -11.89 6.96
CA SER A 325 20.77 -12.25 7.06
C SER A 325 21.02 -13.00 8.37
N PRO A 326 21.58 -14.22 8.35
CA PRO A 326 21.85 -14.95 9.59
C PRO A 326 22.96 -14.22 10.38
N PRO A 327 22.81 -14.04 11.72
CA PRO A 327 23.79 -13.33 12.53
C PRO A 327 25.18 -13.96 12.41
N SER A 328 26.19 -13.12 12.27
CA SER A 328 27.60 -13.53 12.22
C SER A 328 28.05 -13.98 13.61
N LEU A 329 28.11 -15.31 13.80
CA LEU A 329 28.62 -15.95 15.00
C LEU A 329 30.00 -15.39 15.36
N ARG A 330 30.09 -14.74 16.53
CA ARG A 330 31.36 -14.20 17.04
C ARG A 330 32.39 -15.31 17.14
N ARG A 331 33.56 -15.03 16.58
CA ARG A 331 34.74 -15.91 16.47
C ARG A 331 35.04 -16.62 17.80
N ALA A 332 34.67 -17.90 17.90
CA ALA A 332 35.13 -18.77 18.97
C ALA A 332 36.67 -18.83 18.95
N THR A 333 37.31 -18.68 20.10
CA THR A 333 38.76 -18.54 20.21
C THR A 333 39.47 -19.88 20.09
N ALA A 334 40.33 -20.01 19.07
CA ALA A 334 41.35 -21.06 18.94
C ALA A 334 42.72 -20.38 18.76
N PRO A 335 43.82 -21.03 19.19
CA PRO A 335 45.07 -20.33 19.54
C PRO A 335 45.95 -19.94 18.33
N GLU A 336 46.88 -19.03 18.62
CA GLU A 336 47.88 -18.48 17.70
C GLU A 336 48.90 -19.53 17.24
N ASN A 337 49.36 -19.47 15.98
CA ASN A 337 50.76 -19.15 15.64
C ASN A 337 51.06 -19.11 14.12
N VAL A 338 52.30 -18.74 13.80
CA VAL A 338 52.98 -18.75 12.48
C VAL A 338 52.61 -17.61 11.51
N PRO A 339 53.55 -16.67 11.22
CA PRO A 339 53.41 -15.67 10.17
C PRO A 339 54.03 -16.16 8.84
N PHE A 340 53.54 -15.64 7.70
CA PHE A 340 54.30 -15.59 6.45
C PHE A 340 54.12 -14.24 5.75
N ASN A 341 55.15 -13.85 5.01
CA ASN A 341 55.37 -12.49 4.53
C ASN A 341 55.88 -12.51 3.08
N THR A 342 55.13 -11.92 2.15
CA THR A 342 55.62 -11.66 0.78
C THR A 342 54.92 -10.45 0.17
N SER A 343 55.71 -9.44 -0.17
CA SER A 343 55.34 -8.34 -1.06
C SER A 343 55.57 -8.73 -2.52
N CYS A 344 54.77 -8.19 -3.45
CA CYS A 344 55.26 -7.88 -4.79
C CYS A 344 54.35 -6.83 -5.47
N ASP A 345 54.96 -5.84 -6.11
CA ASP A 345 54.26 -4.70 -6.69
C ASP A 345 53.65 -4.98 -8.09
N ALA A 346 52.54 -4.31 -8.39
CA ALA A 346 52.09 -4.06 -9.76
C ALA A 346 51.40 -2.70 -9.82
N GLN A 347 51.91 -1.78 -10.65
CA GLN A 347 51.54 -0.37 -10.61
C GLN A 347 50.56 0.03 -11.73
N GLU A 348 49.54 0.81 -11.34
CA GLU A 348 48.67 1.73 -12.10
C GLU A 348 48.63 1.64 -13.65
N LEU A 349 47.42 1.47 -14.24
CA LEU A 349 46.71 2.56 -14.97
C LEU A 349 45.50 2.04 -15.81
N ARG A 350 44.28 2.28 -15.31
CA ARG A 350 43.13 2.90 -16.02
C ARG A 350 41.94 2.99 -15.07
N GLY A 351 41.25 4.14 -15.07
CA GLY A 351 40.26 4.46 -14.05
C GLY A 351 38.86 3.94 -14.34
N ASN A 352 38.24 3.31 -13.34
CA ASN A 352 36.79 3.19 -13.23
C ASN A 352 36.24 4.38 -12.42
N VAL A 353 35.13 4.96 -12.86
CA VAL A 353 34.32 5.86 -12.03
C VAL A 353 33.20 5.01 -11.43
N SER A 354 33.37 4.59 -10.18
CA SER A 354 32.33 3.92 -9.41
C SER A 354 31.30 4.94 -8.94
N ILE A 355 30.01 4.63 -9.13
CA ILE A 355 28.90 5.34 -8.48
C ILE A 355 28.03 4.27 -7.80
N ASP A 356 28.39 3.94 -6.56
CA ASP A 356 27.41 3.56 -5.56
C ASP A 356 26.46 4.75 -5.35
N GLY A 357 25.18 4.60 -5.00
CA GLY A 357 24.45 3.40 -4.59
C GLY A 357 23.41 3.84 -3.57
N ASP A 358 22.14 3.97 -3.97
CA ASP A 358 21.10 4.53 -3.10
C ASP A 358 20.77 3.60 -1.93
N SER A 359 20.82 4.12 -0.70
CA SER A 359 20.55 3.36 0.51
C SER A 359 19.31 3.92 1.24
N GLY A 360 18.27 3.09 1.30
CA GLY A 360 17.10 3.36 2.15
C GLY A 360 17.47 3.29 3.64
N PRO A 361 16.89 4.14 4.50
CA PRO A 361 17.34 4.28 5.89
C PRO A 361 16.82 3.20 6.84
N GLU A 362 17.67 2.79 7.77
CA GLU A 362 17.37 1.87 8.88
C GLU A 362 16.29 2.43 9.82
N GLN A 363 15.31 1.61 10.22
CA GLN A 363 14.33 2.00 11.26
C GLN A 363 14.78 1.66 12.68
N GLY A 364 15.73 2.45 13.20
CA GLY A 364 15.74 2.75 14.62
C GLY A 364 14.47 3.53 15.04
N HIS A 365 14.15 3.53 16.34
CA HIS A 365 12.99 4.20 16.97
C HIS A 365 12.35 5.32 16.12
N GLY A 366 11.17 5.04 15.55
CA GLY A 366 10.51 5.86 14.52
C GLY A 366 10.53 7.38 14.75
N ASP A 367 11.52 8.03 14.14
CA ASP A 367 11.62 9.48 14.03
C ASP A 367 10.78 9.96 12.85
N VAL A 368 9.98 11.00 13.07
CA VAL A 368 9.13 11.63 12.06
C VAL A 368 9.97 12.19 10.90
N LEU A 369 11.25 12.51 11.15
CA LEU A 369 12.21 12.97 10.14
C LEU A 369 12.70 11.87 9.17
N ALA A 370 12.69 10.59 9.59
CA ALA A 370 13.26 9.50 8.80
C ALA A 370 12.32 8.97 7.69
N MET A 371 11.01 9.25 7.80
CA MET A 371 10.06 8.98 6.71
C MET A 371 10.20 10.03 5.61
N GLU A 372 10.05 9.66 4.34
CA GLU A 372 10.00 10.63 3.23
C GLU A 372 8.65 11.38 3.18
N LEU A 373 8.59 12.51 2.45
CA LEU A 373 7.35 13.27 2.22
C LEU A 373 7.27 13.74 0.75
N ARG A 374 7.04 12.79 -0.17
CA ARG A 374 6.99 13.00 -1.63
C ARG A 374 5.60 13.42 -2.12
N ASN A 375 4.53 13.06 -1.40
CA ASN A 375 3.13 13.32 -1.78
C ASN A 375 2.19 13.50 -0.56
N PRO A 376 0.95 14.01 -0.75
CA PRO A 376 -0.07 14.12 0.30
C PRO A 376 -0.45 12.82 1.01
N SER A 377 -0.51 11.68 0.31
CA SER A 377 -0.81 10.39 0.94
C SER A 377 0.34 9.90 1.86
N ASP A 378 1.60 10.30 1.63
CA ASP A 378 2.71 10.08 2.58
C ASP A 378 2.48 10.84 3.89
N ALA A 379 1.90 12.05 3.82
CA ALA A 379 1.55 12.82 5.02
C ALA A 379 0.50 12.09 5.88
N LEU A 380 -0.45 11.39 5.26
CA LEU A 380 -1.39 10.50 5.95
C LEU A 380 -0.67 9.29 6.57
N GLN A 381 0.31 8.69 5.90
CA GLN A 381 1.12 7.59 6.46
C GLN A 381 1.90 8.02 7.71
N ILE A 382 2.53 9.21 7.68
CA ILE A 382 3.24 9.80 8.81
C ILE A 382 2.29 10.05 9.99
N LEU A 383 1.09 10.56 9.72
CA LEU A 383 0.06 10.77 10.73
C LEU A 383 -0.46 9.46 11.34
N ALA A 384 -0.71 8.43 10.51
CA ALA A 384 -1.23 7.13 10.98
C ALA A 384 -0.26 6.46 11.97
N ARG A 385 1.02 6.32 11.59
CA ARG A 385 2.07 5.76 12.47
C ARG A 385 2.32 6.60 13.74
N SER A 386 1.98 7.89 13.71
CA SER A 386 2.07 8.78 14.88
C SER A 386 0.92 8.60 15.89
N GLY A 387 -0.19 7.96 15.51
CA GLY A 387 -1.32 7.66 16.39
C GLY A 387 -1.17 6.35 17.17
N GLU A 388 -0.61 5.32 16.54
CA GLU A 388 -0.45 3.95 17.09
C GLU A 388 0.37 3.89 18.39
N THR A 389 1.22 4.89 18.65
CA THR A 389 2.06 4.95 19.86
C THR A 389 1.30 5.29 21.14
N GLN A 390 0.04 5.76 21.07
CA GLN A 390 -0.75 6.13 22.25
C GLN A 390 -1.78 5.06 22.67
N THR A 391 -2.40 4.34 21.74
CA THR A 391 -3.34 3.25 22.08
C THR A 391 -2.62 2.14 22.86
N SER A 392 -1.44 1.74 22.38
CA SER A 392 -0.52 0.80 23.02
C SER A 392 -0.03 1.21 24.41
N SER A 393 -0.15 2.49 24.81
CA SER A 393 0.32 3.02 26.09
C SER A 393 -0.77 3.58 27.02
N GLN A 394 -2.05 3.55 26.61
CA GLN A 394 -3.19 3.92 27.46
C GLN A 394 -4.09 2.74 27.86
N SER A 395 -4.03 1.60 27.17
CA SER A 395 -4.81 0.39 27.50
C SER A 395 -4.49 -0.28 28.85
N ALA A 396 -3.55 0.25 29.65
CA ALA A 396 -3.08 -0.36 30.89
C ALA A 396 -3.58 0.31 32.19
N VAL A 397 -4.20 1.50 32.14
CA VAL A 397 -4.55 2.27 33.36
C VAL A 397 -5.89 3.00 33.25
N GLN A 398 -7.01 2.26 33.22
CA GLN A 398 -8.32 2.75 33.73
C GLN A 398 -9.37 1.60 33.85
N THR A 399 -9.21 0.75 34.87
CA THR A 399 -10.16 -0.33 35.21
C THR A 399 -10.55 -0.29 36.70
N SER A 400 -11.16 0.81 37.13
CA SER A 400 -11.92 0.89 38.38
C SER A 400 -12.98 2.00 38.35
N ASN A 401 -14.14 1.75 38.98
CA ASN A 401 -15.30 2.63 39.12
C ASN A 401 -15.96 3.05 37.79
N THR A 402 -17.11 2.51 37.42
CA THR A 402 -18.39 2.80 38.10
C THR A 402 -19.31 1.56 38.17
N GLN A 403 -20.26 1.54 39.11
CA GLN A 403 -21.09 0.37 39.44
C GLN A 403 -22.28 0.17 38.50
N ASN A 404 -22.76 -1.09 38.43
CA ASN A 404 -23.98 -1.48 37.72
C ASN A 404 -25.26 -0.85 38.31
N SER A 405 -26.19 -0.49 37.45
CA SER A 405 -27.64 -0.61 37.73
C SER A 405 -28.39 -1.05 36.47
N ASN A 406 -28.80 -2.32 36.43
CA ASN A 406 -29.78 -2.82 35.46
C ASN A 406 -31.15 -2.17 35.72
N ILE A 407 -32.01 -2.10 34.71
CA ILE A 407 -33.40 -2.60 34.78
C ILE A 407 -34.09 -2.59 33.39
N ASN A 408 -34.54 -3.78 33.01
CA ASN A 408 -35.67 -4.21 32.17
C ASN A 408 -36.30 -3.27 31.12
N SER A 409 -36.49 -3.82 29.92
CA SER A 409 -37.59 -3.48 29.02
C SER A 409 -38.94 -4.06 29.51
N ASN A 410 -40.03 -3.58 28.91
CA ASN A 410 -41.44 -4.01 29.09
C ASN A 410 -42.10 -3.72 30.46
N LEU A 411 -43.08 -2.80 30.46
CA LEU A 411 -44.43 -3.10 30.97
C LEU A 411 -45.50 -2.14 30.39
N LEU A 412 -46.76 -2.49 30.60
CA LEU A 412 -47.93 -1.92 29.92
C LEU A 412 -48.53 -0.71 30.64
N ALA A 413 -48.90 0.29 29.83
CA ALA A 413 -50.15 1.06 29.85
C ALA A 413 -50.64 1.81 31.11
N ARG A 414 -51.33 2.93 30.81
CA ARG A 414 -52.65 3.35 31.32
C ARG A 414 -52.71 4.57 32.28
N ASP A 415 -53.70 5.43 32.01
CA ASP A 415 -54.26 6.55 32.78
C ASP A 415 -53.32 7.75 33.15
N GLY A 416 -53.79 9.01 33.21
CA GLY A 416 -55.12 9.50 32.78
C GLY A 416 -55.63 10.80 33.42
N SER A 417 -54.97 11.95 33.23
CA SER A 417 -55.54 13.29 33.58
C SER A 417 -54.73 14.43 32.90
N ALA A 418 -55.19 15.30 31.99
CA ALA A 418 -56.52 15.79 31.54
C ALA A 418 -57.02 17.10 32.19
N SER A 419 -56.51 18.25 31.72
CA SER A 419 -57.19 19.58 31.76
C SER A 419 -56.42 20.60 30.91
N SER A 420 -57.00 21.50 30.09
CA SER A 420 -58.26 21.54 29.32
C SER A 420 -58.31 22.86 28.52
N MET A 421 -58.91 22.89 27.32
CA MET A 421 -58.95 23.95 26.27
C MET A 421 -57.95 23.70 25.12
N GLY A 422 -58.33 23.66 23.83
CA GLY A 422 -59.66 23.74 23.21
C GLY A 422 -60.18 25.17 23.02
N ALA A 423 -60.49 25.66 21.81
CA ALA A 423 -60.44 25.02 20.49
C ALA A 423 -60.25 26.07 19.36
N ASP A 424 -60.34 25.64 18.11
CA ASP A 424 -60.58 26.43 16.89
C ASP A 424 -59.59 27.56 16.51
N GLU A 425 -58.55 27.22 15.73
CA GLU A 425 -58.16 28.07 14.58
C GLU A 425 -57.58 27.25 13.41
N ALA A 426 -58.34 26.24 12.95
CA ALA A 426 -57.93 25.31 11.90
C ALA A 426 -58.16 25.85 10.47
N GLN A 427 -57.66 27.04 10.12
CA GLN A 427 -57.55 27.49 8.71
C GLN A 427 -56.55 28.64 8.49
N ASN A 428 -55.77 28.52 7.40
CA ASN A 428 -54.85 29.53 6.86
C ASN A 428 -53.68 30.01 7.75
N ARG A 429 -52.47 29.47 7.48
CA ARG A 429 -51.47 30.22 6.68
C ARG A 429 -50.32 29.33 6.17
N HIS A 430 -49.95 29.57 4.91
CA HIS A 430 -48.73 29.10 4.20
C HIS A 430 -48.43 27.59 4.27
N LYS A 431 -48.72 26.77 3.26
CA LYS A 431 -48.20 26.88 1.87
C LYS A 431 -46.70 27.22 1.81
N ALA A 432 -45.86 26.37 2.40
CA ALA A 432 -44.53 26.12 1.85
C ALA A 432 -44.69 25.06 0.73
N THR A 433 -44.24 25.36 -0.49
CA THR A 433 -44.11 24.35 -1.53
C THR A 433 -42.87 23.49 -1.26
N PRO A 434 -42.87 22.19 -1.61
CA PRO A 434 -41.63 21.42 -1.65
C PRO A 434 -40.76 21.97 -2.77
N ARG A 435 -39.82 22.85 -2.42
CA ARG A 435 -38.67 23.14 -3.28
C ARG A 435 -37.71 21.94 -3.18
N PRO A 436 -37.06 21.51 -4.27
CA PRO A 436 -35.96 20.57 -4.16
C PRO A 436 -34.81 21.26 -3.40
N PHE A 437 -34.68 20.90 -2.12
CA PHE A 437 -33.67 21.45 -1.22
C PHE A 437 -32.26 21.07 -1.67
N GLU A 438 -32.12 19.85 -2.19
CA GLU A 438 -30.87 19.23 -2.61
C GLU A 438 -30.28 19.92 -3.85
N ASP A 439 -31.08 20.25 -4.87
CA ASP A 439 -30.68 21.06 -6.04
C ASP A 439 -30.02 22.39 -5.59
N TYR A 440 -30.68 23.08 -4.67
CA TYR A 440 -30.26 24.39 -4.15
C TYR A 440 -28.97 24.28 -3.30
N VAL A 441 -28.84 23.20 -2.53
CA VAL A 441 -27.63 22.87 -1.77
C VAL A 441 -26.46 22.58 -2.71
N TYR A 442 -26.65 21.79 -3.78
CA TYR A 442 -25.60 21.52 -4.76
C TYR A 442 -25.17 22.81 -5.48
N HIS A 443 -26.12 23.58 -6.00
CA HIS A 443 -25.87 24.82 -6.74
C HIS A 443 -25.05 25.86 -5.95
N HIS A 444 -25.39 26.10 -4.69
CA HIS A 444 -24.79 27.18 -3.92
C HIS A 444 -23.61 26.78 -3.01
N LYS A 445 -23.32 25.48 -2.88
CA LYS A 445 -22.26 24.99 -1.98
C LYS A 445 -21.19 24.13 -2.62
N TYR A 446 -21.54 23.29 -3.60
CA TYR A 446 -20.61 22.33 -4.21
C TYR A 446 -20.20 22.77 -5.63
N HIS A 447 -21.18 23.13 -6.48
CA HIS A 447 -20.95 23.57 -7.87
C HIS A 447 -19.88 24.67 -8.04
N PRO A 448 -19.79 25.72 -7.17
CA PRO A 448 -18.77 26.77 -7.33
C PRO A 448 -17.32 26.31 -7.18
N TYR A 449 -17.08 25.13 -6.58
CA TYR A 449 -15.74 24.53 -6.44
C TYR A 449 -15.38 23.54 -7.56
N PHE A 450 -16.37 23.09 -8.34
CA PHE A 450 -16.20 22.16 -9.47
C PHE A 450 -17.35 22.31 -10.49
N PRO A 451 -17.42 23.45 -11.22
CA PRO A 451 -18.48 23.74 -12.17
C PRO A 451 -18.27 22.95 -13.47
N ILE A 452 -18.51 21.65 -13.40
CA ILE A 452 -18.54 20.73 -14.55
C ILE A 452 -19.95 20.62 -15.15
N VAL A 453 -20.99 20.65 -14.31
CA VAL A 453 -22.38 20.57 -14.74
C VAL A 453 -22.82 21.92 -15.33
N PRO A 454 -23.36 21.99 -16.55
CA PRO A 454 -23.82 23.25 -17.14
C PRO A 454 -24.93 23.90 -16.31
N SER A 455 -24.83 25.21 -16.07
CA SER A 455 -25.73 26.00 -15.20
C SER A 455 -27.23 25.83 -15.52
N SER A 456 -27.58 25.60 -16.79
CA SER A 456 -28.93 25.32 -17.26
C SER A 456 -29.59 24.08 -16.62
N PHE A 457 -28.81 23.11 -16.14
CA PHE A 457 -29.30 21.92 -15.43
C PHE A 457 -29.33 22.09 -13.90
N VAL A 458 -28.68 23.13 -13.35
CA VAL A 458 -28.52 23.35 -11.90
C VAL A 458 -29.45 24.44 -11.34
N GLN A 459 -30.19 25.15 -12.20
CA GLN A 459 -31.23 26.09 -11.76
C GLN A 459 -32.42 25.36 -11.08
N PRO A 460 -33.06 25.96 -10.06
CA PRO A 460 -34.17 25.32 -9.34
C PRO A 460 -35.33 24.91 -10.26
N GLY A 461 -35.69 23.62 -10.25
CA GLY A 461 -36.72 23.05 -11.12
C GLY A 461 -36.19 22.41 -12.42
N SER A 462 -34.88 22.34 -12.63
CA SER A 462 -34.28 21.60 -13.76
C SER A 462 -34.20 20.08 -13.55
N THR A 463 -34.57 19.55 -12.37
CA THR A 463 -34.52 18.12 -12.01
C THR A 463 -35.27 17.22 -12.99
N GLU A 464 -36.46 17.63 -13.46
CA GLU A 464 -37.21 16.90 -14.50
C GLU A 464 -36.46 16.80 -15.84
N LYS A 465 -35.60 17.77 -16.17
CA LYS A 465 -34.77 17.72 -17.39
C LYS A 465 -33.56 16.82 -17.17
N LEU A 466 -32.97 16.88 -15.98
CA LEU A 466 -31.82 16.06 -15.61
C LEU A 466 -32.19 14.57 -15.59
N GLN A 467 -33.28 14.22 -14.91
CA GLN A 467 -33.85 12.85 -14.85
C GLN A 467 -34.15 12.28 -16.24
N LYS A 468 -34.63 13.09 -17.18
CA LYS A 468 -34.89 12.70 -18.58
C LYS A 468 -33.61 12.59 -19.43
N SER A 469 -32.46 13.04 -18.92
CA SER A 469 -31.18 13.06 -19.64
C SER A 469 -30.17 12.03 -19.14
N ASP A 470 -30.04 11.85 -17.82
CA ASP A 470 -29.09 10.94 -17.20
C ASP A 470 -29.48 10.68 -15.73
N TYR A 471 -29.68 9.41 -15.36
CA TYR A 471 -30.04 9.00 -14.01
C TYR A 471 -28.84 8.91 -13.06
N PHE A 472 -27.65 8.61 -13.57
CA PHE A 472 -26.44 8.44 -12.76
C PHE A 472 -25.93 9.80 -12.26
N LEU A 473 -25.88 10.81 -13.13
CA LEU A 473 -25.51 12.17 -12.77
C LEU A 473 -26.47 12.78 -11.74
N LEU A 474 -27.78 12.51 -11.88
CA LEU A 474 -28.78 12.94 -10.89
C LEU A 474 -28.52 12.29 -9.52
N THR A 475 -28.42 10.96 -9.44
CA THR A 475 -28.20 10.28 -8.16
C THR A 475 -26.84 10.63 -7.54
N ALA A 476 -25.80 10.86 -8.34
CA ALA A 476 -24.51 11.37 -7.88
C ALA A 476 -24.63 12.75 -7.19
N ILE A 477 -25.33 13.69 -7.83
CA ILE A 477 -25.59 15.03 -7.28
C ILE A 477 -26.40 14.94 -5.97
N LEU A 478 -27.47 14.14 -5.94
CA LEU A 478 -28.31 13.95 -4.74
C LEU A 478 -27.52 13.30 -3.59
N THR A 479 -26.65 12.32 -3.89
CA THR A 479 -25.79 11.69 -2.88
C THR A 479 -24.86 12.72 -2.23
N ILE A 480 -24.32 13.67 -2.99
CA ILE A 480 -23.41 14.68 -2.45
C ILE A 480 -24.16 15.81 -1.74
N ALA A 481 -25.30 16.25 -2.28
CA ALA A 481 -26.13 17.28 -1.64
C ALA A 481 -26.67 16.85 -0.25
N SER A 482 -26.96 15.56 -0.07
CA SER A 482 -27.47 14.97 1.18
C SER A 482 -26.38 14.58 2.20
N ARG A 483 -25.10 14.60 1.80
CA ARG A 483 -23.94 14.09 2.58
C ARG A 483 -23.75 14.75 3.94
N ASP A 484 -23.73 16.09 3.94
CA ASP A 484 -23.29 16.91 5.07
C ASP A 484 -24.47 17.47 5.91
N ASP A 485 -25.68 16.94 5.73
CA ASP A 485 -26.90 17.28 6.47
C ASP A 485 -27.45 16.08 7.25
N THR A 486 -27.51 16.22 8.58
CA THR A 486 -28.01 15.20 9.49
C THR A 486 -29.49 14.86 9.26
N GLN A 487 -30.29 15.80 8.74
CA GLN A 487 -31.72 15.59 8.46
C GLN A 487 -31.97 14.67 7.25
N HIS A 488 -31.04 14.65 6.30
CA HIS A 488 -31.15 13.87 5.05
C HIS A 488 -30.28 12.60 5.06
N SER A 489 -29.79 12.19 6.23
CA SER A 489 -28.92 11.02 6.43
C SER A 489 -29.50 9.68 5.92
N LEU A 490 -30.82 9.50 5.97
CA LEU A 490 -31.48 8.34 5.34
C LEU A 490 -31.48 8.44 3.81
N THR A 491 -31.78 9.61 3.25
CA THR A 491 -31.70 9.87 1.80
C THR A 491 -30.30 9.60 1.27
N HIS A 492 -29.27 10.12 1.96
CA HIS A 492 -27.86 9.88 1.63
C HIS A 492 -27.54 8.38 1.53
N ARG A 493 -28.02 7.57 2.48
CA ARG A 493 -27.81 6.12 2.48
C ARG A 493 -28.48 5.42 1.29
N TYR A 494 -29.73 5.76 0.97
CA TYR A 494 -30.43 5.19 -0.18
C TYR A 494 -29.82 5.62 -1.52
N CYS A 495 -29.48 6.90 -1.67
CA CYS A 495 -28.80 7.40 -2.87
C CYS A 495 -27.42 6.76 -3.05
N TRP A 496 -26.65 6.55 -1.97
CA TRP A 496 -25.35 5.89 -2.04
C TRP A 496 -25.45 4.41 -2.44
N ASP A 497 -26.33 3.61 -1.81
CA ASP A 497 -26.57 2.22 -2.21
C ASP A 497 -27.03 2.13 -3.68
N HIS A 498 -27.90 3.04 -4.12
CA HIS A 498 -28.30 3.13 -5.53
C HIS A 498 -27.11 3.48 -6.45
N VAL A 499 -26.26 4.46 -6.10
CA VAL A 499 -25.01 4.76 -6.83
C VAL A 499 -24.06 3.56 -6.87
N GLN A 500 -23.90 2.83 -5.77
CA GLN A 500 -23.06 1.62 -5.71
C GLN A 500 -23.53 0.54 -6.68
N ARG A 501 -24.85 0.39 -6.89
CA ARG A 501 -25.42 -0.51 -7.90
C ARG A 501 -25.19 0.02 -9.32
N LEU A 502 -25.50 1.30 -9.58
CA LEU A 502 -25.29 1.90 -10.91
C LEU A 502 -23.81 1.90 -11.32
N LEU A 503 -22.86 2.01 -10.37
CA LEU A 503 -21.43 1.89 -10.64
C LEU A 503 -21.04 0.52 -11.22
N ILE A 504 -21.81 -0.54 -10.96
CA ILE A 504 -21.60 -1.86 -11.59
C ILE A 504 -22.01 -1.79 -13.07
N ASP A 505 -23.14 -1.18 -13.41
CA ASP A 505 -23.56 -0.97 -14.80
C ASP A 505 -22.57 -0.08 -15.57
N VAL A 506 -22.02 0.95 -14.92
CA VAL A 506 -20.99 1.85 -15.50
C VAL A 506 -19.64 1.13 -15.69
N LEU A 507 -19.30 0.19 -14.80
CA LEU A 507 -18.12 -0.67 -14.93
C LEU A 507 -18.30 -1.70 -16.07
N LEU A 508 -19.48 -2.33 -16.14
CA LEU A 508 -19.89 -3.22 -17.23
C LEU A 508 -20.18 -2.48 -18.55
N THR A 509 -20.10 -1.14 -18.55
CA THR A 509 -20.23 -0.29 -19.75
C THR A 509 -21.56 -0.48 -20.47
N HIS A 510 -22.64 -0.63 -19.70
CA HIS A 510 -23.98 -0.89 -20.22
C HIS A 510 -24.46 0.27 -21.13
N PRO A 511 -25.19 0.04 -22.24
CA PRO A 511 -25.43 1.06 -23.26
C PRO A 511 -26.05 2.39 -22.79
N TRP A 512 -26.81 2.42 -21.68
CA TRP A 512 -27.33 3.67 -21.12
C TRP A 512 -26.28 4.51 -20.36
N THR A 513 -25.16 3.92 -19.92
CA THR A 513 -24.06 4.61 -19.21
C THR A 513 -23.03 5.23 -20.14
N GLN A 514 -23.17 5.07 -21.46
CA GLN A 514 -22.24 5.57 -22.46
C GLN A 514 -22.52 7.04 -22.80
N THR A 515 -22.82 7.84 -21.77
CA THR A 515 -23.13 9.27 -21.83
C THR A 515 -21.95 10.10 -21.31
N PRO A 516 -21.72 11.32 -21.84
CA PRO A 516 -20.73 12.23 -21.25
C PRO A 516 -21.10 12.61 -19.80
N ARG A 517 -22.41 12.66 -19.51
CA ARG A 517 -23.00 12.91 -18.18
C ARG A 517 -22.65 11.83 -17.14
N THR A 518 -22.48 10.57 -17.54
CA THR A 518 -21.95 9.52 -16.65
C THR A 518 -20.52 9.86 -16.21
N VAL A 519 -19.70 10.41 -17.12
CA VAL A 519 -18.34 10.85 -16.79
C VAL A 519 -18.34 12.07 -15.87
N GLU A 520 -19.26 13.03 -16.08
CA GLU A 520 -19.50 14.13 -15.14
C GLU A 520 -19.79 13.59 -13.72
N GLY A 521 -20.72 12.64 -13.59
CA GLY A 521 -21.08 12.03 -12.32
C GLY A 521 -19.89 11.33 -11.62
N LEU A 522 -19.07 10.59 -12.36
CA LEU A 522 -17.89 9.90 -11.83
C LEU A 522 -16.85 10.89 -11.27
N LEU A 523 -16.61 11.99 -11.97
CA LEU A 523 -15.65 13.02 -11.55
C LEU A 523 -16.11 13.77 -10.29
N ILE A 524 -17.41 14.08 -10.19
CA ILE A 524 -18.00 14.73 -9.01
C ILE A 524 -17.93 13.77 -7.79
N LEU A 525 -18.24 12.49 -7.96
CA LEU A 525 -18.12 11.46 -6.92
C LEU A 525 -16.68 11.22 -6.44
N ALA A 526 -15.70 11.35 -7.33
CA ALA A 526 -14.28 11.20 -6.97
C ALA A 526 -13.75 12.34 -6.09
N GLU A 527 -14.29 13.55 -6.23
CA GLU A 527 -13.87 14.70 -5.43
C GLU A 527 -14.57 14.79 -4.07
N TRP A 528 -15.85 14.43 -4.02
CA TRP A 528 -16.66 14.37 -2.79
C TRP A 528 -17.17 12.94 -2.53
N LEU A 529 -16.25 12.06 -2.13
CA LEU A 529 -16.57 10.71 -1.69
C LEU A 529 -17.68 10.72 -0.60
N PRO A 530 -18.79 10.00 -0.82
CA PRO A 530 -19.84 9.79 0.18
C PRO A 530 -19.30 9.16 1.47
N HIS A 531 -20.04 9.29 2.58
CA HIS A 531 -19.61 8.69 3.84
C HIS A 531 -19.74 7.17 3.77
N ILE A 532 -18.63 6.50 3.49
CA ILE A 532 -18.49 5.05 3.66
C ILE A 532 -18.84 4.75 5.12
N GLN A 533 -20.00 4.12 5.35
CA GLN A 533 -20.42 3.74 6.69
C GLN A 533 -19.55 2.57 7.15
N ILE A 534 -18.42 2.90 7.79
CA ILE A 534 -17.62 1.94 8.54
C ILE A 534 -18.49 1.43 9.69
N GLN A 535 -19.23 0.36 9.43
CA GLN A 535 -20.03 -0.31 10.45
C GLN A 535 -19.12 -0.76 11.59
N GLU A 536 -19.62 -0.71 12.82
CA GLU A 536 -18.85 -0.70 14.09
C GLU A 536 -18.10 -2.02 14.40
N THR A 537 -17.15 -2.39 13.53
CA THR A 537 -16.10 -3.35 13.85
C THR A 537 -15.07 -2.63 14.71
N ALA A 538 -14.89 -3.09 15.95
CA ALA A 538 -14.15 -2.38 17.01
C ALA A 538 -12.62 -2.42 16.85
N SER A 539 -12.12 -2.09 15.66
CA SER A 539 -10.70 -2.01 15.31
C SER A 539 -10.46 -0.83 14.35
N GLU A 540 -10.10 0.33 14.91
CA GLU A 540 -9.60 1.49 14.15
C GLU A 540 -8.23 1.16 13.50
N SER A 541 -8.23 0.30 12.48
CA SER A 541 -7.01 -0.09 11.78
C SER A 541 -6.65 0.92 10.67
N PRO A 542 -5.35 1.20 10.42
CA PRO A 542 -4.92 2.18 9.40
C PRO A 542 -5.44 1.90 7.99
N LYS A 543 -5.88 0.66 7.70
CA LYS A 543 -6.40 0.23 6.40
C LYS A 543 -7.57 1.09 5.91
N SER A 544 -8.41 1.59 6.82
CA SER A 544 -9.58 2.40 6.46
C SER A 544 -9.27 3.88 6.17
N LEU A 545 -8.04 4.35 6.39
CA LEU A 545 -7.64 5.71 6.04
C LEU A 545 -7.22 5.82 4.57
N PHE A 546 -6.73 4.73 3.99
CA PHE A 546 -6.23 4.68 2.61
C PHE A 546 -7.27 4.20 1.60
N SER A 547 -8.46 3.79 2.04
CA SER A 547 -9.55 3.41 1.13
C SER A 547 -10.07 4.59 0.31
N GLU A 548 -10.20 5.78 0.91
CA GLU A 548 -10.77 6.95 0.23
C GLU A 548 -9.99 7.37 -1.02
N ASP A 549 -8.69 7.69 -0.89
CA ASP A 549 -7.87 8.08 -2.05
C ASP A 549 -7.78 6.96 -3.11
N ARG A 550 -7.86 5.68 -2.71
CA ARG A 550 -7.93 4.53 -3.63
C ARG A 550 -9.27 4.45 -4.36
N THR A 551 -10.39 4.76 -3.70
CA THR A 551 -11.71 4.84 -4.34
C THR A 551 -11.77 6.03 -5.29
N ALA A 552 -11.26 7.21 -4.92
CA ALA A 552 -11.14 8.35 -5.82
C ALA A 552 -10.27 8.02 -7.06
N TRP A 553 -9.12 7.37 -6.87
CA TRP A 553 -8.27 6.87 -7.95
C TRP A 553 -9.00 5.90 -8.89
N SER A 554 -9.79 4.97 -8.34
CA SER A 554 -10.60 4.04 -9.13
C SER A 554 -11.69 4.74 -9.94
N LEU A 555 -12.38 5.72 -9.33
CA LEU A 555 -13.44 6.51 -9.98
C LEU A 555 -12.87 7.42 -11.09
N VAL A 556 -11.74 8.10 -10.85
CA VAL A 556 -11.05 8.88 -11.90
C VAL A 556 -10.53 7.96 -13.01
N GLY A 557 -9.96 6.80 -12.68
CA GLY A 557 -9.55 5.81 -13.67
C GLY A 557 -10.71 5.30 -14.53
N LEU A 558 -11.90 5.12 -13.95
CA LEU A 558 -13.12 4.76 -14.69
C LEU A 558 -13.61 5.93 -15.57
N ALA A 559 -13.56 7.17 -15.07
CA ALA A 559 -13.88 8.37 -15.83
C ALA A 559 -12.95 8.58 -17.03
N VAL A 560 -11.63 8.36 -16.86
CA VAL A 560 -10.64 8.39 -17.94
C VAL A 560 -10.95 7.33 -19.00
N ARG A 561 -11.25 6.08 -18.60
CA ARG A 561 -11.60 4.99 -19.53
C ARG A 561 -12.89 5.27 -20.30
N GLN A 562 -13.96 5.71 -19.61
CA GLN A 562 -15.23 6.09 -20.26
C GLN A 562 -15.05 7.29 -21.20
N GLY A 563 -14.24 8.29 -20.82
CA GLY A 563 -13.94 9.45 -21.66
C GLY A 563 -13.23 9.10 -22.96
N TYR A 564 -12.26 8.18 -22.93
CA TYR A 564 -11.62 7.65 -24.15
C TYR A 564 -12.58 6.79 -24.99
N LEU A 565 -13.41 5.95 -24.35
CA LEU A 565 -14.40 5.13 -25.07
C LEU A 565 -15.39 6.01 -25.86
N GLN A 566 -15.83 7.11 -25.25
CA GLN A 566 -16.73 8.10 -25.85
C GLN A 566 -16.01 9.13 -26.75
N ARG A 567 -14.70 9.00 -26.96
CA ARG A 567 -13.84 9.89 -27.77
C ARG A 567 -13.85 11.37 -27.34
N LEU A 568 -14.05 11.63 -26.04
CA LEU A 568 -14.03 13.00 -25.50
C LEU A 568 -12.64 13.67 -25.65
N ASP A 569 -11.59 12.88 -25.84
CA ASP A 569 -10.23 13.34 -26.18
C ASP A 569 -10.17 14.12 -27.50
N GLN A 570 -11.11 13.91 -28.43
CA GLN A 570 -11.23 14.72 -29.64
C GLN A 570 -11.62 16.18 -29.34
N GLY A 571 -12.28 16.43 -28.19
CA GLY A 571 -12.58 17.77 -27.69
C GLY A 571 -11.33 18.60 -27.33
N ALA A 572 -10.16 17.96 -27.19
CA ALA A 572 -8.86 18.63 -27.05
C ALA A 572 -8.49 19.50 -28.26
N PHE A 573 -9.04 19.20 -29.44
CA PHE A 573 -8.77 19.93 -30.67
C PHE A 573 -9.85 20.99 -30.94
N ARG A 574 -9.45 22.14 -31.50
CA ARG A 574 -10.40 23.18 -31.96
C ARG A 574 -11.09 22.85 -33.29
N ASN A 575 -10.68 21.76 -33.95
CA ASN A 575 -11.18 21.31 -35.24
C ASN A 575 -11.96 19.99 -35.07
N SER A 576 -13.25 20.07 -34.73
CA SER A 576 -14.18 18.95 -34.86
C SER A 576 -14.88 19.02 -36.23
N ASP A 577 -15.15 17.87 -36.83
CA ASP A 577 -15.89 17.81 -38.09
C ASP A 577 -17.32 18.38 -37.95
N GLY A 578 -17.88 18.87 -39.06
CA GLY A 578 -19.14 19.64 -39.10
C GLY A 578 -20.43 18.88 -38.80
N SER A 579 -20.36 17.74 -38.11
CA SER A 579 -21.50 16.86 -37.78
C SER A 579 -22.07 17.08 -36.37
N GLU A 580 -21.32 17.68 -35.45
CA GLU A 580 -21.75 17.85 -34.05
C GLU A 580 -22.40 19.21 -33.76
N SER A 581 -23.32 19.24 -32.78
CA SER A 581 -23.82 20.49 -32.21
C SER A 581 -22.71 21.22 -31.46
N LYS A 582 -22.64 22.55 -31.58
CA LYS A 582 -21.66 23.39 -30.87
C LYS A 582 -21.72 23.20 -29.36
N GLU A 583 -22.91 23.03 -28.80
CA GLU A 583 -23.14 22.79 -27.37
C GLU A 583 -22.56 21.44 -26.92
N GLN A 584 -22.64 20.41 -27.77
CA GLN A 584 -22.08 19.09 -27.47
C GLN A 584 -20.55 19.09 -27.59
N SER A 585 -20.00 19.75 -28.61
CA SER A 585 -18.56 19.93 -28.79
C SER A 585 -17.94 20.71 -27.61
N GLU A 586 -18.66 21.72 -27.09
CA GLU A 586 -18.27 22.43 -25.87
C GLU A 586 -18.34 21.52 -24.63
N GLN A 587 -19.45 20.79 -24.42
CA GLN A 587 -19.57 19.88 -23.27
C GLN A 587 -18.47 18.80 -23.28
N ASN A 588 -18.21 18.19 -24.43
CA ASN A 588 -17.17 17.16 -24.60
C ASN A 588 -15.79 17.72 -24.22
N ARG A 589 -15.47 18.95 -24.65
CA ARG A 589 -14.24 19.67 -24.30
C ARG A 589 -14.17 20.01 -22.79
N LEU A 590 -15.28 20.44 -22.20
CA LEU A 590 -15.35 20.78 -20.77
C LEU A 590 -15.09 19.54 -19.91
N ILE A 591 -15.74 18.43 -20.22
CA ILE A 591 -15.52 17.14 -19.54
C ILE A 591 -14.07 16.68 -19.75
N TRP A 592 -13.51 16.78 -20.95
CA TRP A 592 -12.11 16.43 -21.20
C TRP A 592 -11.12 17.26 -20.38
N ALA A 593 -11.36 18.57 -20.23
CA ALA A 593 -10.56 19.43 -19.36
C ALA A 593 -10.60 18.97 -17.90
N TYR A 594 -11.76 18.57 -17.39
CA TYR A 594 -11.90 18.03 -16.04
C TYR A 594 -11.32 16.60 -15.87
N ILE A 595 -11.43 15.72 -16.87
CA ILE A 595 -10.74 14.41 -16.88
C ILE A 595 -9.23 14.63 -16.75
N PHE A 596 -8.66 15.51 -17.57
CA PHE A 596 -7.23 15.87 -17.53
C PHE A 596 -6.85 16.41 -16.15
N MET A 597 -7.60 17.37 -15.61
CA MET A 597 -7.33 17.94 -14.29
C MET A 597 -7.37 16.87 -13.19
N ALA A 598 -8.39 16.02 -13.19
CA ALA A 598 -8.56 14.97 -12.19
C ALA A 598 -7.41 13.96 -12.24
N ASP A 599 -7.10 13.37 -13.41
CA ASP A 599 -6.00 12.40 -13.61
C ASP A 599 -4.68 12.95 -13.08
N ARG A 600 -4.34 14.21 -13.40
CA ARG A 600 -3.07 14.80 -12.95
C ARG A 600 -3.06 15.13 -11.46
N GLN A 601 -4.16 15.61 -10.89
CA GLN A 601 -4.24 15.91 -9.45
C GLN A 601 -4.26 14.66 -8.57
N ILE A 602 -4.99 13.59 -8.94
CA ILE A 602 -5.04 12.34 -8.17
C ILE A 602 -3.73 11.54 -8.26
N SER A 603 -3.06 11.57 -9.41
CA SER A 603 -1.73 10.94 -9.57
C SER A 603 -0.69 11.57 -8.65
N VAL A 604 -0.63 12.90 -8.60
CA VAL A 604 0.28 13.65 -7.70
C VAL A 604 -0.09 13.43 -6.23
N ARG A 605 -1.39 13.27 -5.91
CA ARG A 605 -1.87 12.98 -4.55
C ARG A 605 -1.28 11.66 -4.01
N LEU A 606 -1.31 10.60 -4.83
CA LEU A 606 -0.86 9.25 -4.50
C LEU A 606 0.62 8.94 -4.85
N GLY A 607 1.34 9.89 -5.46
CA GLY A 607 2.70 9.67 -5.95
C GLY A 607 2.81 8.65 -7.10
N GLN A 608 1.78 8.56 -7.95
CA GLN A 608 1.67 7.56 -9.02
C GLN A 608 1.86 8.15 -10.42
N SER A 609 2.14 7.28 -11.40
CA SER A 609 2.17 7.66 -12.82
C SER A 609 0.77 7.94 -13.38
N PHE A 610 0.66 8.96 -14.23
CA PHE A 610 -0.57 9.39 -14.88
C PHE A 610 -1.15 8.34 -15.83
N TRP A 611 -2.48 8.18 -15.86
CA TRP A 611 -3.17 7.28 -16.79
C TRP A 611 -3.18 7.83 -18.22
N SER A 612 -3.39 9.13 -18.38
CA SER A 612 -3.57 9.73 -19.71
C SER A 612 -2.23 10.09 -20.38
N ARG A 613 -1.96 9.48 -21.54
CA ARG A 613 -0.94 9.93 -22.51
C ARG A 613 -1.53 10.36 -23.85
N GLY A 614 -2.85 10.64 -23.87
CA GLY A 614 -3.53 11.28 -25.00
C GLY A 614 -3.03 12.70 -25.24
N PRO A 615 -3.63 13.45 -26.19
CA PRO A 615 -3.19 14.79 -26.53
C PRO A 615 -3.14 15.67 -25.27
N SER A 616 -1.94 16.17 -24.97
CA SER A 616 -1.74 17.29 -24.06
C SER A 616 -2.54 18.51 -24.54
N LEU A 617 -2.69 19.51 -23.67
CA LEU A 617 -3.40 20.76 -23.95
C LEU A 617 -2.61 21.67 -24.93
N ASN A 618 -2.29 21.14 -26.11
CA ASN A 618 -1.54 21.81 -27.18
C ASN A 618 -2.37 22.93 -27.82
N ALA A 619 -3.69 22.85 -27.73
CA ALA A 619 -4.51 24.05 -27.68
C ALA A 619 -4.42 24.63 -26.26
N ASN A 620 -3.70 25.75 -26.11
CA ASN A 620 -3.82 26.59 -24.91
C ASN A 620 -5.30 27.00 -24.78
N PHE A 621 -6.03 26.31 -23.90
CA PHE A 621 -7.41 26.62 -23.61
C PHE A 621 -7.50 27.94 -22.86
N THR A 622 -8.46 28.75 -23.26
CA THR A 622 -8.73 30.07 -22.69
C THR A 622 -10.15 30.11 -22.16
N ALA A 623 -10.46 31.07 -21.30
CA ALA A 623 -11.85 31.34 -20.89
C ALA A 623 -12.83 31.53 -22.08
N LYS A 624 -12.33 31.84 -23.29
CA LYS A 624 -13.12 31.97 -24.52
C LYS A 624 -13.53 30.62 -25.15
N ASP A 625 -12.91 29.52 -24.77
CA ASP A 625 -13.22 28.17 -25.28
C ASP A 625 -14.39 27.50 -24.53
N PHE A 626 -14.90 28.14 -23.45
CA PHE A 626 -15.95 27.65 -22.55
C PHE A 626 -17.06 28.70 -22.30
N PRO A 627 -17.80 29.17 -23.32
CA PRO A 627 -18.81 30.22 -23.17
C PRO A 627 -19.95 29.90 -22.18
N SER A 628 -20.27 28.62 -21.92
CA SER A 628 -21.26 28.20 -20.91
C SER A 628 -20.85 28.48 -19.45
N LEU A 629 -19.56 28.73 -19.20
CA LEU A 629 -18.99 29.10 -17.91
C LEU A 629 -18.64 30.59 -17.79
N GLN A 630 -18.94 31.40 -18.81
CA GLN A 630 -18.78 32.85 -18.76
C GLN A 630 -19.96 33.52 -18.04
N PRO A 631 -19.74 34.67 -17.38
CA PRO A 631 -20.82 35.38 -16.69
C PRO A 631 -21.84 35.93 -17.69
N LEU A 632 -23.11 35.56 -17.51
CA LEU A 632 -24.23 36.06 -18.31
C LEU A 632 -24.52 37.52 -17.95
N GLN A 633 -24.75 38.37 -18.96
CA GLN A 633 -24.94 39.82 -18.74
C GLN A 633 -26.19 40.12 -17.91
N GLY A 634 -25.99 40.37 -16.61
CA GLY A 634 -27.03 40.83 -15.68
C GLY A 634 -27.38 39.86 -14.55
N ASP A 635 -26.78 38.66 -14.49
CA ASP A 635 -26.99 37.69 -13.41
C ASP A 635 -25.78 37.61 -12.46
N VAL A 636 -25.97 37.08 -11.25
CA VAL A 636 -24.94 36.95 -10.20
C VAL A 636 -24.10 35.68 -10.39
N THR A 637 -23.73 35.40 -11.65
CA THR A 637 -22.88 34.26 -12.04
C THR A 637 -21.41 34.66 -12.02
N GLU A 638 -20.57 33.87 -11.33
CA GLU A 638 -19.11 34.10 -11.28
C GLU A 638 -18.42 33.71 -12.60
N ASP A 639 -17.21 34.25 -12.85
CA ASP A 639 -16.40 33.88 -14.02
C ASP A 639 -15.70 32.53 -13.82
N TYR A 640 -16.49 31.46 -13.93
CA TYR A 640 -16.02 30.08 -13.84
C TYR A 640 -15.11 29.69 -15.00
N ALA A 641 -15.23 30.32 -16.17
CA ALA A 641 -14.37 30.07 -17.33
C ALA A 641 -12.92 30.53 -17.08
N SER A 642 -12.73 31.73 -16.51
CA SER A 642 -11.42 32.21 -16.07
C SER A 642 -10.87 31.41 -14.88
N MET A 643 -11.73 31.03 -13.92
CA MET A 643 -11.33 30.15 -12.81
C MET A 643 -10.82 28.79 -13.32
N LEU A 644 -11.51 28.19 -14.29
CA LEU A 644 -11.13 26.92 -14.89
C LEU A 644 -9.76 27.03 -15.57
N GLN A 645 -9.55 28.06 -16.43
CA GLN A 645 -8.25 28.30 -17.06
C GLN A 645 -7.13 28.45 -16.00
N ALA A 646 -7.33 29.27 -14.97
CA ALA A 646 -6.35 29.47 -13.91
C ALA A 646 -6.01 28.16 -13.17
N THR A 647 -7.00 27.29 -12.94
CA THR A 647 -6.83 25.98 -12.29
C THR A 647 -6.12 24.96 -13.21
N MET A 648 -6.39 25.01 -14.52
CA MET A 648 -5.70 24.20 -15.53
C MET A 648 -4.21 24.58 -15.61
N GLU A 649 -3.89 25.88 -15.60
CA GLU A 649 -2.50 26.37 -15.60
C GLU A 649 -1.73 25.91 -14.34
N LEU A 650 -2.32 26.01 -13.14
CA LEU A 650 -1.72 25.44 -11.92
C LEU A 650 -1.54 23.93 -12.01
N THR A 651 -2.52 23.21 -12.58
CA THR A 651 -2.44 21.75 -12.75
C THR A 651 -1.32 21.37 -13.72
N GLN A 652 -1.09 22.16 -14.77
CA GLN A 652 0.01 21.95 -15.72
C GLN A 652 1.38 22.21 -15.07
N ILE A 653 1.53 23.25 -14.24
CA ILE A 653 2.76 23.49 -13.47
C ILE A 653 3.02 22.31 -12.51
N LEU A 654 1.99 21.85 -11.78
CA LEU A 654 2.08 20.71 -10.86
C LEU A 654 2.45 19.40 -11.58
N HIS A 655 1.85 19.14 -12.74
CA HIS A 655 2.18 17.99 -13.59
C HIS A 655 3.63 18.05 -14.10
N ASN A 656 4.07 19.20 -14.60
CA ASN A 656 5.44 19.39 -15.07
C ASN A 656 6.44 19.19 -13.92
N ALA A 657 6.15 19.74 -12.74
CA ALA A 657 6.95 19.53 -11.53
C ALA A 657 7.06 18.05 -11.17
N HIS A 658 5.95 17.31 -11.17
CA HIS A 658 5.95 15.88 -10.87
C HIS A 658 6.72 15.05 -11.93
N ALA A 659 6.51 15.32 -13.22
CA ALA A 659 7.18 14.65 -14.33
C ALA A 659 8.69 14.98 -14.43
N VAL A 660 9.15 16.11 -13.89
CA VAL A 660 10.58 16.42 -13.77
C VAL A 660 11.17 15.81 -12.50
N LEU A 661 10.61 16.14 -11.33
CA LEU A 661 11.21 15.87 -10.01
C LEU A 661 11.02 14.43 -9.54
N TYR A 662 9.88 13.79 -9.85
CA TYR A 662 9.46 12.52 -9.24
C TYR A 662 9.26 11.36 -10.24
N SER A 663 9.64 11.55 -11.52
CA SER A 663 9.43 10.58 -12.63
C SER A 663 9.86 9.12 -12.39
N SER A 664 10.92 8.88 -11.63
CA SER A 664 11.31 7.56 -11.13
C SER A 664 12.13 7.72 -9.85
N LYS A 665 12.20 6.68 -9.00
CA LYS A 665 12.97 6.73 -7.76
C LYS A 665 14.45 7.03 -8.02
N ASP A 666 15.04 6.37 -9.02
CA ASP A 666 16.47 6.46 -9.32
C ASP A 666 16.83 7.83 -9.90
N ARG A 667 16.01 8.37 -10.81
CA ARG A 667 16.20 9.74 -11.33
C ARG A 667 15.98 10.79 -10.24
N THR A 668 15.01 10.58 -9.35
CA THR A 668 14.81 11.42 -8.15
C THR A 668 16.10 11.46 -7.33
N MET A 669 16.69 10.29 -7.01
CA MET A 669 17.88 10.24 -6.17
C MET A 669 19.14 10.78 -6.87
N ALA A 670 19.32 10.50 -8.16
CA ALA A 670 20.42 11.08 -8.94
C ALA A 670 20.39 12.62 -8.87
N MET A 671 19.22 13.24 -9.05
CA MET A 671 19.07 14.69 -8.88
C MET A 671 19.36 15.14 -7.45
N VAL A 672 18.87 14.43 -6.43
CA VAL A 672 19.13 14.73 -5.01
C VAL A 672 20.62 14.71 -4.68
N LEU A 673 21.37 13.72 -5.18
CA LEU A 673 22.81 13.56 -4.95
C LEU A 673 23.65 14.57 -5.74
N GLU A 674 23.30 14.82 -7.01
CA GLU A 674 24.01 15.79 -7.87
C GLU A 674 23.74 17.25 -7.51
N GLY A 675 22.59 17.57 -6.90
CA GLY A 675 22.14 18.94 -6.64
C GLY A 675 21.62 19.69 -7.88
N ASN A 676 21.57 19.05 -9.04
CA ASN A 676 21.25 19.69 -10.34
C ASN A 676 19.80 20.19 -10.47
N TYR A 677 18.91 19.90 -9.53
CA TYR A 677 17.48 20.28 -9.58
C TYR A 677 17.20 21.78 -9.39
N ALA A 678 18.15 22.57 -8.86
CA ALA A 678 17.93 23.99 -8.54
C ALA A 678 17.39 24.81 -9.72
N ARG A 679 17.84 24.53 -10.95
CA ARG A 679 17.35 25.20 -12.18
C ARG A 679 15.84 24.96 -12.38
N TYR A 680 15.39 23.71 -12.23
CA TYR A 680 13.98 23.37 -12.36
C TYR A 680 13.14 24.04 -11.26
N LEU A 681 13.67 24.17 -10.04
CA LEU A 681 12.96 24.89 -8.96
C LEU A 681 12.81 26.39 -9.27
N ASP A 682 13.84 27.06 -9.78
CA ASP A 682 13.74 28.45 -10.25
C ASP A 682 12.80 28.60 -11.47
N ASP A 683 12.77 27.64 -12.40
CA ASP A 683 11.81 27.61 -13.53
C ASP A 683 10.35 27.47 -13.05
N PHE A 684 10.08 26.55 -12.11
CA PHE A 684 8.73 26.37 -11.53
C PHE A 684 8.32 27.56 -10.67
N ARG A 685 9.24 28.13 -9.89
CA ARG A 685 9.03 29.38 -9.14
C ARG A 685 8.65 30.52 -10.07
N THR A 686 9.37 30.68 -11.19
CA THR A 686 9.11 31.73 -12.18
C THR A 686 7.74 31.54 -12.85
N SER A 687 7.40 30.29 -13.17
CA SER A 687 6.09 29.92 -13.72
C SER A 687 4.95 30.25 -12.75
N ALA A 688 5.09 29.86 -11.48
CA ALA A 688 4.10 30.15 -10.43
C ALA A 688 3.98 31.66 -10.14
N THR A 689 5.10 32.40 -10.10
CA THR A 689 5.10 33.86 -9.88
C THR A 689 4.43 34.60 -11.03
N THR A 690 4.64 34.14 -12.27
CA THR A 690 3.95 34.65 -13.47
C THR A 690 2.45 34.39 -13.38
N TRP A 691 2.04 33.16 -13.02
CA TRP A 691 0.64 32.81 -12.80
C TRP A 691 -0.02 33.72 -11.74
N HIS A 692 0.63 33.93 -10.59
CA HIS A 692 0.10 34.79 -9.53
C HIS A 692 -0.04 36.24 -9.99
N SER A 693 0.92 36.75 -10.77
CA SER A 693 0.86 38.10 -11.35
C SER A 693 -0.31 38.27 -12.33
N THR A 694 -0.65 37.23 -13.09
CA THR A 694 -1.80 37.23 -14.02
C THR A 694 -3.14 37.11 -13.29
N TRP A 695 -3.25 36.16 -12.35
CA TRP A 695 -4.56 35.74 -11.80
C TRP A 695 -4.93 36.34 -10.45
N SER A 696 -4.00 36.96 -9.72
CA SER A 696 -4.30 37.63 -8.43
C SER A 696 -5.34 38.76 -8.54
N GLY A 697 -5.56 39.30 -9.74
CA GLY A 697 -6.59 40.31 -10.04
C GLY A 697 -7.99 39.77 -10.40
N ILE A 698 -8.19 38.45 -10.47
CA ILE A 698 -9.45 37.86 -10.97
C ILE A 698 -10.68 38.24 -10.13
N ALA A 699 -11.80 38.53 -10.82
CA ALA A 699 -13.05 39.04 -10.27
C ALA A 699 -14.04 37.91 -9.88
N VAL A 700 -13.61 37.01 -8.99
CA VAL A 700 -14.45 35.96 -8.38
C VAL A 700 -14.66 36.23 -6.88
N SER A 701 -15.60 35.53 -6.26
CA SER A 701 -15.85 35.61 -4.82
C SER A 701 -14.63 35.24 -3.98
N ALA A 702 -14.56 35.79 -2.76
CA ALA A 702 -13.47 35.49 -1.82
C ALA A 702 -13.33 33.98 -1.54
N LYS A 703 -14.42 33.20 -1.56
CA LYS A 703 -14.39 31.75 -1.36
C LYS A 703 -13.60 31.05 -2.46
N ILE A 704 -13.90 31.34 -3.73
CA ILE A 704 -13.19 30.79 -4.88
C ILE A 704 -11.76 31.30 -4.93
N LYS A 705 -11.55 32.60 -4.71
CA LYS A 705 -10.21 33.22 -4.73
C LYS A 705 -9.27 32.59 -3.70
N THR A 706 -9.73 32.40 -2.46
CA THR A 706 -8.95 31.69 -1.43
C THR A 706 -8.68 30.23 -1.83
N THR A 707 -9.61 29.56 -2.51
CA THR A 707 -9.43 28.18 -2.97
C THR A 707 -8.40 28.05 -4.10
N LEU A 708 -8.37 29.00 -5.05
CA LEU A 708 -7.30 29.13 -6.05
C LEU A 708 -5.95 29.42 -5.38
N MET A 709 -5.92 30.32 -4.39
CA MET A 709 -4.71 30.65 -3.65
C MET A 709 -4.17 29.47 -2.82
N ILE A 710 -5.04 28.65 -2.21
CA ILE A 710 -4.63 27.40 -1.53
C ILE A 710 -3.97 26.43 -2.52
N MET A 711 -4.49 26.32 -3.74
CA MET A 711 -3.86 25.50 -4.78
C MET A 711 -2.51 26.09 -5.25
N TYR A 712 -2.42 27.41 -5.43
CA TYR A 712 -1.16 28.09 -5.76
C TYR A 712 -0.09 27.87 -4.68
N GLU A 713 -0.42 28.11 -3.41
CA GLU A 713 0.50 27.86 -2.29
C GLU A 713 0.85 26.37 -2.19
N TYR A 714 -0.08 25.46 -2.50
CA TYR A 714 0.23 24.02 -2.58
C TYR A 714 1.22 23.70 -3.71
N VAL A 715 1.13 24.33 -4.89
CA VAL A 715 2.11 24.14 -5.99
C VAL A 715 3.48 24.67 -5.60
N CYS A 716 3.55 25.84 -4.97
CA CYS A 716 4.78 26.43 -4.44
C CYS A 716 5.39 25.56 -3.32
N LEU A 717 4.54 25.00 -2.45
CA LEU A 717 4.91 24.09 -1.38
C LEU A 717 5.46 22.76 -1.94
N TYR A 718 4.73 22.13 -2.85
CA TYR A 718 5.07 20.82 -3.42
C TYR A 718 6.38 20.83 -4.23
N THR A 719 6.61 21.88 -5.01
CA THR A 719 7.85 22.08 -5.76
C THR A 719 9.04 22.29 -4.83
N ASN A 720 8.95 23.25 -3.90
CA ASN A 720 10.07 23.62 -3.05
C ASN A 720 10.35 22.59 -1.93
N ALA A 721 9.36 21.82 -1.46
CA ALA A 721 9.55 20.75 -0.47
C ALA A 721 10.53 19.65 -0.93
N PHE A 722 10.72 19.49 -2.26
CA PHE A 722 11.77 18.63 -2.83
C PHE A 722 13.15 18.97 -2.25
N SER A 723 13.49 20.26 -2.13
CA SER A 723 14.79 20.72 -1.60
C SER A 723 14.98 20.37 -0.12
N PHE A 724 13.91 20.41 0.67
CA PHE A 724 13.93 20.03 2.09
C PHE A 724 14.15 18.52 2.24
N GLN A 725 13.45 17.71 1.45
CA GLN A 725 13.68 16.26 1.40
C GLN A 725 15.09 15.93 0.91
N ALA A 726 15.60 16.63 -0.12
CA ALA A 726 16.96 16.44 -0.64
C ALA A 726 18.05 16.70 0.41
N VAL A 727 17.90 17.76 1.22
CA VAL A 727 18.81 18.03 2.34
C VAL A 727 18.73 16.94 3.41
N LEU A 728 17.53 16.52 3.82
CA LEU A 728 17.37 15.44 4.81
C LEU A 728 17.99 14.13 4.32
N THR A 729 17.68 13.71 3.10
CA THR A 729 18.19 12.47 2.50
C THR A 729 19.71 12.48 2.38
N ARG A 730 20.32 13.57 1.88
CA ARG A 730 21.79 13.68 1.85
C ARG A 730 22.41 13.71 3.25
N ALA A 731 21.73 14.28 4.24
CA ALA A 731 22.21 14.34 5.63
C ALA A 731 22.06 13.01 6.39
N SER A 732 21.17 12.11 5.94
CA SER A 732 21.07 10.73 6.46
C SER A 732 22.08 9.75 5.86
N MET A 733 22.76 10.09 4.77
CA MET A 733 23.76 9.20 4.15
C MET A 733 25.02 9.05 5.03
N PRO A 734 25.56 7.83 5.21
CA PRO A 734 26.72 7.58 6.06
C PRO A 734 28.01 8.15 5.45
N CYS A 735 28.45 9.30 5.95
CA CYS A 735 29.64 10.00 5.44
C CYS A 735 30.94 9.22 5.72
N THR A 736 31.75 9.00 4.68
CA THR A 736 32.93 8.11 4.67
C THR A 736 34.19 8.70 5.33
N ALA A 737 34.03 9.57 6.34
CA ALA A 737 35.13 10.26 7.03
C ALA A 737 35.18 9.96 8.54
N ASN A 738 36.37 9.60 9.03
CA ASN A 738 36.72 9.33 10.43
C ASN A 738 35.89 8.27 11.18
N LYS A 739 36.37 7.02 11.11
CA LYS A 739 36.17 6.01 12.15
C LYS A 739 36.83 6.45 13.47
N ASN A 740 36.17 7.30 14.26
CA ASN A 740 36.34 7.44 15.73
C ASN A 740 35.41 8.51 16.32
N HIS A 741 34.09 8.26 16.35
CA HIS A 741 33.18 8.77 17.38
C HIS A 741 31.82 8.05 17.27
N HIS A 742 31.65 6.93 17.98
CA HIS A 742 30.32 6.40 18.26
C HIS A 742 29.71 7.20 19.42
N ASN A 743 28.87 8.17 19.07
CA ASN A 743 27.87 8.72 19.99
C ASN A 743 26.69 9.28 19.17
N ARG A 744 25.49 9.29 19.78
CA ARG A 744 24.25 9.74 19.12
C ARG A 744 24.42 11.10 18.45
N ARG A 745 24.32 11.16 17.11
CA ARG A 745 23.83 12.39 16.46
C ARG A 745 22.34 12.46 16.70
N ILE A 746 21.93 13.43 17.51
CA ILE A 746 20.52 13.75 17.73
C ILE A 746 20.03 14.44 16.46
N PHE A 747 18.91 13.99 15.89
CA PHE A 747 18.34 14.55 14.65
C PHE A 747 17.86 16.02 14.75
N ALA A 748 18.01 16.66 15.92
CA ALA A 748 17.45 17.97 16.25
C ALA A 748 18.29 19.19 15.80
N GLU A 749 19.48 18.99 15.24
CA GLU A 749 20.46 20.08 15.01
C GLU A 749 20.88 20.30 13.54
N PHE A 750 20.22 19.67 12.55
CA PHE A 750 20.59 19.83 11.14
C PHE A 750 20.59 21.29 10.65
N PHE A 751 19.64 22.11 11.12
CA PHE A 751 19.58 23.55 10.81
C PHE A 751 19.97 24.45 12.00
N ALA A 752 20.74 23.95 12.98
CA ALA A 752 21.10 24.73 14.18
C ALA A 752 21.80 26.07 13.86
N GLY A 753 22.63 26.11 12.81
CA GLY A 753 23.25 27.35 12.32
C GLY A 753 22.35 28.24 11.44
N GLY A 754 21.15 27.77 11.08
CA GLY A 754 20.15 28.47 10.28
C GLY A 754 19.98 27.90 8.86
N ILE A 755 18.74 27.95 8.36
CA ILE A 755 18.34 27.42 7.04
C ILE A 755 19.25 27.91 5.90
N MET A 756 19.61 29.20 5.93
CA MET A 756 20.39 29.88 4.88
C MET A 756 21.87 29.49 4.82
N LEU A 757 22.36 28.62 5.71
CA LEU A 757 23.68 28.00 5.56
C LEU A 757 23.67 26.80 4.59
N SER A 758 22.49 26.25 4.27
CA SER A 758 22.33 25.25 3.23
C SER A 758 22.31 25.92 1.85
N PRO A 759 22.93 25.34 0.80
CA PRO A 759 22.75 25.84 -0.58
C PRO A 759 21.29 25.81 -1.04
N ASP A 760 20.48 24.91 -0.46
CA ASP A 760 19.03 24.81 -0.68
C ASP A 760 18.19 25.79 0.15
N GLY A 761 18.82 26.56 1.05
CA GLY A 761 18.13 27.29 2.12
C GLY A 761 17.04 28.25 1.65
N ARG A 762 17.22 28.83 0.45
CA ARG A 762 16.22 29.68 -0.22
C ARG A 762 14.92 28.91 -0.50
N TYR A 763 15.02 27.76 -1.17
CA TYR A 763 13.87 26.91 -1.50
C TYR A 763 13.20 26.34 -0.24
N ILE A 764 13.98 25.97 0.78
CA ILE A 764 13.44 25.50 2.07
C ILE A 764 12.64 26.60 2.77
N PHE A 765 13.15 27.85 2.74
CA PHE A 765 12.42 29.01 3.26
C PHE A 765 11.13 29.28 2.46
N ASP A 766 11.18 29.25 1.13
CA ASP A 766 10.01 29.41 0.28
C ASP A 766 8.95 28.32 0.54
N ALA A 767 9.36 27.07 0.76
CA ALA A 767 8.47 25.97 1.12
C ALA A 767 7.78 26.18 2.49
N ILE A 768 8.54 26.63 3.50
CA ILE A 768 8.01 26.94 4.83
C ILE A 768 7.03 28.13 4.76
N SER A 769 7.37 29.18 4.01
CA SER A 769 6.46 30.31 3.78
C SER A 769 5.17 29.88 3.08
N ALA A 770 5.25 29.07 2.02
CA ALA A 770 4.07 28.54 1.34
C ALA A 770 3.21 27.67 2.26
N ALA A 771 3.81 26.84 3.12
CA ALA A 771 3.07 26.06 4.11
C ALA A 771 2.35 26.93 5.15
N MET A 772 2.99 28.00 5.64
CA MET A 772 2.38 28.96 6.56
C MET A 772 1.23 29.73 5.90
N ASN A 773 1.44 30.22 4.67
CA ASN A 773 0.41 30.88 3.87
C ASN A 773 -0.80 29.97 3.62
N LEU A 774 -0.57 28.72 3.23
CA LEU A 774 -1.62 27.72 2.99
C LEU A 774 -2.46 27.47 4.24
N LEU A 775 -1.83 27.27 5.40
CA LEU A 775 -2.58 27.15 6.66
C LEU A 775 -3.28 28.45 7.06
N GLY A 776 -2.70 29.62 6.79
CA GLY A 776 -3.35 30.93 6.97
C GLY A 776 -4.62 31.09 6.13
N LEU A 777 -4.56 30.71 4.85
CA LEU A 777 -5.69 30.70 3.92
C LEU A 777 -6.79 29.71 4.36
N MET A 778 -6.42 28.48 4.74
CA MET A 778 -7.36 27.50 5.30
C MET A 778 -8.01 28.01 6.60
N ASN A 779 -7.28 28.71 7.46
CA ASN A 779 -7.79 29.33 8.69
C ASN A 779 -8.70 30.56 8.44
N SER A 780 -8.62 31.17 7.24
CA SER A 780 -9.45 32.32 6.85
C SER A 780 -10.85 31.95 6.32
N LEU A 781 -11.07 30.67 5.97
CA LEU A 781 -12.34 30.18 5.46
C LEU A 781 -13.33 29.92 6.60
N ASP A 782 -14.62 30.22 6.35
CA ASP A 782 -15.70 29.84 7.27
C ASP A 782 -15.76 28.30 7.40
N PRO A 783 -15.62 27.74 8.62
CA PRO A 783 -15.71 26.30 8.85
C PRO A 783 -17.01 25.69 8.31
N ARG A 784 -18.15 26.36 8.50
CA ARG A 784 -19.51 25.83 8.25
C ARG A 784 -20.09 26.20 6.88
N GLN A 785 -19.49 27.15 6.16
CA GLN A 785 -19.97 27.58 4.83
C GLN A 785 -18.90 27.55 3.72
N GLY A 786 -17.65 27.27 4.05
CA GLY A 786 -16.59 27.04 3.09
C GLY A 786 -16.02 25.64 3.27
N ILE A 787 -15.40 25.38 4.42
CA ILE A 787 -14.48 24.25 4.59
C ILE A 787 -15.16 22.90 4.37
N CYS A 788 -16.30 22.62 5.01
CA CYS A 788 -16.98 21.31 4.89
C CYS A 788 -17.40 20.94 3.45
N TYR A 789 -17.59 21.93 2.57
CA TYR A 789 -18.00 21.73 1.18
C TYR A 789 -16.82 21.69 0.19
N LEU A 790 -15.57 21.86 0.66
CA LEU A 790 -14.38 21.73 -0.18
C LEU A 790 -14.21 20.28 -0.69
N PRO A 791 -13.76 20.10 -1.96
CA PRO A 791 -13.25 18.83 -2.47
C PRO A 791 -12.16 18.20 -1.60
N SER A 792 -12.13 16.85 -1.55
CA SER A 792 -11.23 16.05 -0.71
C SER A 792 -9.76 16.47 -0.74
N ARG A 793 -9.26 16.90 -1.91
CA ARG A 793 -7.88 17.35 -2.13
C ARG A 793 -7.42 18.48 -1.20
N TYR A 794 -8.28 19.45 -0.87
CA TYR A 794 -7.85 20.65 -0.14
C TYR A 794 -7.52 20.39 1.33
N TYR A 795 -8.21 19.45 1.97
CA TYR A 795 -7.86 19.01 3.33
C TYR A 795 -6.47 18.35 3.35
N LEU A 796 -6.16 17.57 2.33
CA LEU A 796 -4.88 16.87 2.18
C LEU A 796 -3.71 17.84 1.91
N TYR A 797 -3.95 18.93 1.18
CA TYR A 797 -2.97 20.01 1.03
C TYR A 797 -2.65 20.69 2.38
N GLY A 798 -3.68 20.93 3.21
CA GLY A 798 -3.51 21.43 4.58
C GLY A 798 -2.80 20.44 5.51
N VAL A 799 -3.11 19.15 5.40
CA VAL A 799 -2.39 18.07 6.10
C VAL A 799 -0.91 18.02 5.70
N TYR A 800 -0.60 18.08 4.40
CA TYR A 800 0.77 18.08 3.88
C TYR A 800 1.57 19.28 4.42
N ALA A 801 0.99 20.49 4.40
CA ALA A 801 1.58 21.69 4.99
C ALA A 801 1.86 21.54 6.50
N ALA A 802 0.90 21.04 7.26
CA ALA A 802 1.04 20.85 8.71
C ALA A 802 2.07 19.77 9.08
N VAL A 803 2.22 18.70 8.26
CA VAL A 803 3.25 17.68 8.46
C VAL A 803 4.64 18.19 8.04
N LEU A 804 4.76 18.98 6.96
CA LEU A 804 6.03 19.60 6.59
C LEU A 804 6.50 20.60 7.67
N LEU A 805 5.62 21.44 8.20
CA LEU A 805 5.97 22.39 9.27
C LEU A 805 6.41 21.68 10.56
N ASN A 806 5.78 20.55 10.90
CA ASN A 806 6.21 19.72 12.03
C ASN A 806 7.62 19.15 11.79
N LYS A 807 7.90 18.64 10.58
CA LYS A 807 9.25 18.17 10.18
C LYS A 807 10.29 19.29 10.16
N ALA A 808 9.96 20.47 9.63
CA ALA A 808 10.86 21.64 9.64
C ALA A 808 11.24 22.03 11.07
N ASP A 809 10.28 22.04 11.99
CA ASP A 809 10.58 22.27 13.41
C ASP A 809 11.39 21.11 14.02
N CYS A 810 11.16 19.86 13.64
CA CYS A 810 11.96 18.70 14.12
C CYS A 810 13.43 18.81 13.67
N ALA A 811 13.70 19.26 12.45
CA ALA A 811 15.05 19.44 11.92
C ALA A 811 15.77 20.71 12.46
N GLY A 812 15.10 21.51 13.31
CA GLY A 812 15.66 22.72 13.90
C GLY A 812 15.60 23.96 13.01
N ALA A 813 14.74 24.00 11.98
CA ALA A 813 14.70 25.10 11.00
C ALA A 813 14.33 26.47 11.61
N PHE A 814 13.51 26.49 12.67
CA PHE A 814 13.09 27.72 13.36
C PHE A 814 14.06 28.10 14.47
N GLN A 815 14.82 29.17 14.27
CA GLN A 815 15.79 29.69 15.23
C GLN A 815 15.12 30.53 16.34
N THR A 816 14.12 31.34 15.99
CA THR A 816 13.43 32.23 16.95
C THR A 816 12.29 31.50 17.65
N SER A 817 12.16 31.71 18.97
CA SER A 817 11.01 31.24 19.78
C SER A 817 9.67 31.59 19.16
N ASP A 818 9.58 32.80 18.61
CA ASP A 818 8.34 33.46 18.23
C ASP A 818 7.80 32.85 16.92
N GLN A 819 8.70 32.54 15.96
CA GLN A 819 8.36 31.80 14.73
C GLN A 819 7.85 30.39 15.05
N ARG A 820 8.48 29.69 16.01
CA ARG A 820 8.00 28.38 16.47
C ARG A 820 6.61 28.49 17.11
N GLN A 821 6.36 29.53 17.93
CA GLN A 821 5.04 29.76 18.52
C GLN A 821 3.98 30.12 17.46
N GLU A 822 4.33 30.95 16.47
CA GLU A 822 3.46 31.30 15.33
C GLU A 822 3.03 30.04 14.57
N VAL A 823 4.00 29.22 14.16
CA VAL A 823 3.75 27.95 13.44
C VAL A 823 2.90 26.98 14.26
N ILE A 824 3.18 26.82 15.56
CA ILE A 824 2.34 26.02 16.47
C ILE A 824 0.93 26.60 16.56
N SER A 825 0.77 27.93 16.60
CA SER A 825 -0.54 28.59 16.66
C SER A 825 -1.36 28.39 15.38
N LEU A 826 -0.72 28.48 14.20
CA LEU A 826 -1.35 28.25 12.90
C LEU A 826 -1.84 26.80 12.76
N ALA A 827 -1.03 25.83 13.17
CA ALA A 827 -1.40 24.42 13.19
C ALA A 827 -2.53 24.11 14.19
N ARG A 828 -2.49 24.71 15.39
CA ARG A 828 -3.57 24.60 16.39
C ARG A 828 -4.88 25.21 15.92
N ASN A 829 -4.82 26.39 15.28
CA ASN A 829 -5.97 27.03 14.68
C ASN A 829 -6.57 26.15 13.57
N PHE A 830 -5.74 25.56 12.71
CA PHE A 830 -6.19 24.67 11.64
C PHE A 830 -6.89 23.41 12.19
N VAL A 831 -6.33 22.80 13.24
CA VAL A 831 -6.96 21.68 13.96
C VAL A 831 -8.28 22.08 14.64
N ALA A 832 -8.37 23.30 15.19
CA ALA A 832 -9.61 23.81 15.79
C ALA A 832 -10.68 24.16 14.74
N VAL A 833 -10.26 24.68 13.58
CA VAL A 833 -11.10 25.02 12.43
C VAL A 833 -11.70 23.75 11.82
N MET A 834 -10.90 22.72 11.54
CA MET A 834 -11.41 21.43 11.07
C MET A 834 -12.39 20.77 12.04
N LYS A 835 -12.21 20.93 13.36
CA LYS A 835 -13.15 20.43 14.38
C LYS A 835 -14.45 21.25 14.52
N ARG A 836 -14.54 22.40 13.88
CA ARG A 836 -15.74 23.28 13.89
C ARG A 836 -16.51 23.26 12.57
N ALA A 837 -15.93 22.65 11.53
CA ALA A 837 -16.47 22.62 10.18
C ALA A 837 -17.62 21.64 9.96
N PRO A 838 -17.50 20.33 10.29
CA PRO A 838 -18.50 19.33 9.91
C PRO A 838 -19.76 19.35 10.78
N SER A 839 -20.89 18.96 10.18
CA SER A 839 -22.16 18.70 10.86
C SER A 839 -22.24 17.30 11.48
N THR A 840 -21.47 16.35 10.94
CA THR A 840 -21.63 14.89 11.16
C THR A 840 -20.31 14.27 11.60
N GLU A 841 -20.36 13.34 12.56
CA GLU A 841 -19.15 12.72 13.13
C GLU A 841 -18.34 11.92 12.09
N SER A 842 -19.00 11.36 11.07
CA SER A 842 -18.40 10.62 9.94
C SER A 842 -17.54 11.46 8.97
N HIS A 843 -17.39 12.76 9.18
CA HIS A 843 -16.63 13.62 8.27
C HIS A 843 -15.12 13.57 8.49
N ILE A 844 -14.38 13.46 7.37
CA ILE A 844 -12.92 13.29 7.30
C ILE A 844 -12.13 14.33 8.11
N CYS A 845 -12.66 15.54 8.27
CA CYS A 845 -12.09 16.58 9.13
C CYS A 845 -11.90 16.12 10.60
N HIS A 846 -12.81 15.31 11.15
CA HIS A 846 -12.67 14.78 12.51
C HIS A 846 -11.46 13.86 12.61
N THR A 847 -11.29 12.95 11.66
CA THR A 847 -10.16 12.01 11.59
C THR A 847 -8.84 12.76 11.44
N TYR A 848 -8.70 13.62 10.43
CA TYR A 848 -7.46 14.37 10.20
C TYR A 848 -7.12 15.31 11.36
N ALA A 849 -8.11 15.99 11.97
CA ALA A 849 -7.87 16.85 13.12
C ALA A 849 -7.65 16.10 14.46
N ARG A 850 -8.02 14.81 14.54
CA ARG A 850 -7.64 13.92 15.65
C ARG A 850 -6.16 13.56 15.54
N MET A 851 -5.74 13.08 14.37
CA MET A 851 -4.35 12.65 14.09
C MET A 851 -3.36 13.82 14.15
N LEU A 852 -3.69 14.97 13.54
CA LEU A 852 -2.85 16.17 13.62
C LEU A 852 -2.71 16.67 15.06
N LYS A 853 -3.76 16.59 15.89
CA LYS A 853 -3.61 16.90 17.32
C LYS A 853 -2.58 15.98 17.99
N GLN A 854 -2.64 14.67 17.74
CA GLN A 854 -1.69 13.71 18.32
C GLN A 854 -0.23 13.99 17.90
N LEU A 855 0.01 14.34 16.63
CA LEU A 855 1.33 14.71 16.09
C LEU A 855 1.95 15.91 16.84
N TRP A 856 1.17 17.00 17.02
CA TRP A 856 1.67 18.23 17.66
C TRP A 856 1.73 18.10 19.20
N ASP A 857 0.73 17.49 19.85
CA ASP A 857 0.70 17.28 21.30
C ASP A 857 1.84 16.36 21.80
N ARG A 858 2.35 15.44 20.96
CA ARG A 858 3.49 14.56 21.29
C ARG A 858 4.77 15.36 21.62
N ARG A 859 4.97 16.51 20.98
CA ARG A 859 6.21 17.30 21.06
C ARG A 859 6.36 18.11 22.34
N GLU A 860 5.27 18.64 22.89
CA GLU A 860 5.32 19.42 24.13
C GLU A 860 5.72 18.54 25.35
N ARG A 861 5.48 17.22 25.26
CA ARG A 861 5.91 16.27 26.29
C ARG A 861 7.44 16.06 26.27
N THR A 862 8.05 15.98 25.08
CA THR A 862 9.52 15.84 24.97
C THR A 862 10.27 17.12 25.29
N THR A 863 9.77 18.31 24.91
CA THR A 863 10.38 19.57 25.35
C THR A 863 10.19 19.82 26.86
N GLY A 864 9.02 19.49 27.41
CA GLY A 864 8.70 19.67 28.83
C GLY A 864 9.42 18.73 29.81
N GLN A 865 9.99 17.60 29.34
CA GLN A 865 10.83 16.74 30.18
C GLN A 865 12.27 17.24 30.30
N SER A 866 12.79 17.91 29.27
CA SER A 866 14.19 18.41 29.26
C SER A 866 14.46 19.47 30.32
N THR A 867 13.45 20.23 30.75
CA THR A 867 13.55 21.30 31.77
C THR A 867 13.29 20.83 33.20
N ARG A 868 12.98 19.54 33.44
CA ARG A 868 12.87 18.99 34.80
C ARG A 868 14.13 18.26 35.27
N ASN A 869 14.90 17.66 34.37
CA ASN A 869 16.09 16.89 34.71
C ASN A 869 17.37 17.75 34.89
N SER A 870 17.27 19.08 34.79
CA SER A 870 18.41 20.01 34.86
C SER A 870 18.73 20.54 36.28
N ASN A 871 17.93 20.20 37.29
CA ASN A 871 17.96 20.88 38.60
C ASN A 871 18.60 20.08 39.75
N GLU A 872 19.18 18.91 39.49
CA GLU A 872 19.81 18.06 40.53
C GLU A 872 21.27 17.69 40.19
N THR A 873 22.18 18.66 40.13
CA THR A 873 23.61 18.38 40.43
C THR A 873 24.40 19.63 40.85
N THR A 874 24.93 19.58 42.08
CA THR A 874 26.13 20.28 42.59
C THR A 874 26.42 21.74 42.21
N THR A 875 26.33 22.63 43.20
CA THR A 875 27.28 23.74 43.39
C THR A 875 27.87 23.67 44.81
N ILE A 876 29.17 23.99 44.95
CA ILE A 876 29.92 24.02 46.22
C ILE A 876 30.60 25.40 46.35
N ASP A 877 30.81 25.84 47.60
CA ASP A 877 31.08 27.21 48.10
C ASP A 877 32.10 28.10 47.38
N ASP A 878 31.73 29.40 47.26
CA ASP A 878 32.58 30.61 47.34
C ASP A 878 31.68 31.88 47.17
N ARG A 879 31.69 32.98 47.97
CA ARG A 879 32.33 33.34 49.25
C ARG A 879 31.48 34.37 50.06
N ARG A 880 31.43 34.16 51.39
CA ARG A 880 31.46 35.13 52.52
C ARG A 880 30.48 36.34 52.62
N ASP A 881 30.05 36.56 53.87
CA ASP A 881 29.63 37.83 54.53
C ASP A 881 28.42 38.58 53.91
N THR A 882 27.32 38.86 54.62
CA THR A 882 27.12 39.20 56.06
C THR A 882 25.68 38.86 56.54
N GLY A 883 25.37 38.99 57.85
CA GLY A 883 23.99 39.34 58.28
C GLY A 883 23.19 38.42 59.23
N MET A 884 23.64 38.27 60.49
CA MET A 884 22.82 38.15 61.73
C MET A 884 21.26 38.21 61.57
N THR A 885 20.45 37.22 61.99
CA THR A 885 20.01 36.96 63.39
C THR A 885 18.85 35.92 63.46
N ASN A 886 18.72 35.20 64.59
CA ASN A 886 17.48 34.60 65.19
C ASN A 886 16.55 33.67 64.36
N SER A 887 15.75 32.76 64.94
CA SER A 887 15.77 31.94 66.18
C SER A 887 14.63 30.89 66.06
N GLY A 888 14.50 29.86 66.92
CA GLY A 888 13.27 29.02 66.92
C GLY A 888 13.33 27.50 67.17
N ARG A 889 14.40 26.98 67.77
CA ARG A 889 14.56 25.59 68.30
C ARG A 889 13.28 24.87 68.76
N ARG A 890 13.00 23.66 68.24
CA ARG A 890 12.39 22.53 69.01
C ARG A 890 12.65 21.13 68.40
N MET A 891 12.91 20.16 69.28
CA MET A 891 12.88 18.69 69.08
C MET A 891 11.54 18.17 69.67
N ALA A 892 11.10 16.90 69.70
CA ALA A 892 11.63 15.54 69.38
C ALA A 892 10.38 14.62 69.07
N GLN A 893 10.38 13.28 68.89
CA GLN A 893 11.39 12.20 68.91
C GLN A 893 10.89 11.00 68.03
N ASN A 894 11.31 9.76 68.34
CA ASN A 894 10.93 8.47 67.72
C ASN A 894 9.93 7.68 68.61
N ASP A 895 9.33 6.58 68.12
CA ASP A 895 9.58 5.18 68.59
C ASP A 895 8.52 4.11 68.13
N ASP A 896 9.02 3.02 67.54
CA ASP A 896 8.64 1.58 67.48
C ASP A 896 7.19 0.96 67.55
N ALA A 897 6.88 0.18 66.48
CA ALA A 897 6.48 -1.27 66.46
C ALA A 897 5.00 -1.72 66.82
N PRO A 898 4.64 -3.04 66.91
CA PRO A 898 4.02 -3.81 65.79
C PRO A 898 2.79 -4.71 66.14
N ASN A 899 2.55 -5.80 65.36
CA ASN A 899 1.64 -6.98 65.52
C ASN A 899 0.17 -6.90 64.99
N GLN A 900 -0.58 -8.00 64.68
CA GLN A 900 -0.31 -9.39 64.19
C GLN A 900 -1.67 -10.16 63.96
N GLU A 901 -1.80 -11.05 62.95
CA GLU A 901 -2.79 -12.19 62.85
C GLU A 901 -4.33 -11.88 62.82
N ASN A 902 -5.34 -12.73 62.46
CA ASN A 902 -5.56 -14.03 61.74
C ASN A 902 -7.09 -14.12 61.34
N PHE A 903 -7.80 -15.10 60.71
CA PHE A 903 -7.60 -16.44 60.07
C PHE A 903 -8.88 -16.88 59.24
N VAL A 904 -8.90 -18.11 58.68
CA VAL A 904 -10.06 -19.04 58.44
C VAL A 904 -11.04 -18.95 57.20
N ASN A 905 -10.82 -19.89 56.26
CA ASN A 905 -11.72 -20.85 55.55
C ASN A 905 -12.73 -20.54 54.39
N THR A 906 -12.87 -21.59 53.56
CA THR A 906 -13.67 -21.86 52.33
C THR A 906 -14.81 -22.89 52.65
N PRO A 907 -15.48 -23.71 51.76
CA PRO A 907 -15.37 -23.94 50.28
C PRO A 907 -16.66 -24.33 49.44
N HIS A 908 -16.49 -24.51 48.11
CA HIS A 908 -17.21 -25.46 47.18
C HIS A 908 -18.75 -25.29 46.91
N PHE A 909 -19.46 -25.92 45.93
CA PHE A 909 -19.20 -26.93 44.85
C PHE A 909 -20.32 -26.94 43.74
N PHE A 910 -20.03 -27.39 42.49
CA PHE A 910 -20.91 -27.88 41.37
C PHE A 910 -22.15 -27.03 40.90
N GLY A 911 -22.82 -27.26 39.75
CA GLY A 911 -22.78 -28.30 38.69
C GLY A 911 -23.33 -27.82 37.31
N ALA A 912 -23.76 -28.70 36.38
CA ALA A 912 -23.85 -28.39 34.93
C ALA A 912 -25.12 -28.81 34.13
N SER A 913 -25.45 -28.02 33.07
CA SER A 913 -26.08 -28.38 31.76
C SER A 913 -27.49 -29.03 31.70
N PRO A 914 -28.18 -29.22 30.52
CA PRO A 914 -28.02 -28.71 29.13
C PRO A 914 -29.34 -28.14 28.46
N MET A 915 -29.31 -27.89 27.12
CA MET A 915 -30.45 -27.74 26.15
C MET A 915 -31.28 -26.41 26.15
N ALA A 916 -31.85 -25.90 25.04
CA ALA A 916 -31.68 -26.15 23.58
C ALA A 916 -32.26 -24.99 22.71
N ASP A 917 -31.89 -24.98 21.41
CA ASP A 917 -32.50 -24.41 20.18
C ASP A 917 -33.24 -23.04 20.13
N SER A 918 -32.84 -22.19 19.18
CA SER A 918 -33.74 -21.59 18.16
C SER A 918 -32.96 -20.97 16.97
N VAL A 919 -33.65 -20.66 15.86
CA VAL A 919 -33.06 -20.31 14.55
C VAL A 919 -33.35 -18.86 14.14
N SER A 920 -32.36 -18.17 13.58
CA SER A 920 -32.58 -17.04 12.66
C SER A 920 -31.46 -16.96 11.61
N GLY A 921 -31.83 -16.83 10.33
CA GLY A 921 -30.88 -16.68 9.22
C GLY A 921 -30.63 -15.21 8.88
N GLY A 922 -29.41 -14.88 8.43
CA GLY A 922 -29.03 -13.56 7.91
C GLY A 922 -28.54 -13.64 6.47
N VAL A 923 -28.91 -12.64 5.66
CA VAL A 923 -28.48 -12.51 4.26
C VAL A 923 -27.10 -11.83 4.21
N PRO A 924 -26.13 -12.25 3.35
CA PRO A 924 -24.82 -11.61 3.26
C PRO A 924 -24.87 -10.16 2.73
N SER A 925 -24.00 -9.28 3.24
CA SER A 925 -23.83 -7.90 2.74
C SER A 925 -23.16 -7.86 1.35
N ILE A 926 -23.60 -6.92 0.52
CA ILE A 926 -23.08 -6.66 -0.84
C ILE A 926 -21.66 -6.04 -0.82
N GLU A 927 -21.22 -5.47 0.30
CA GLU A 927 -19.92 -4.80 0.43
C GLU A 927 -18.73 -5.70 0.05
N ASN A 928 -18.85 -7.01 0.28
CA ASN A 928 -17.85 -8.01 -0.09
C ASN A 928 -17.68 -8.19 -1.62
N TYR A 929 -18.65 -7.78 -2.45
CA TYR A 929 -18.57 -7.85 -3.92
C TYR A 929 -17.86 -6.63 -4.54
N LEU A 930 -18.00 -5.44 -3.94
CA LEU A 930 -17.39 -4.21 -4.47
C LEU A 930 -15.94 -4.00 -4.02
N LEU A 931 -15.56 -4.57 -2.87
CA LEU A 931 -14.19 -4.49 -2.32
C LEU A 931 -13.40 -5.81 -2.47
N GLY A 932 -14.04 -6.89 -2.95
CA GLY A 932 -13.43 -8.20 -3.18
C GLY A 932 -13.42 -8.61 -4.65
N SER A 933 -12.22 -8.68 -5.24
CA SER A 933 -11.91 -9.52 -6.41
C SER A 933 -12.57 -9.18 -7.78
N PHE A 934 -12.63 -7.91 -8.19
CA PHE A 934 -12.98 -7.53 -9.58
C PHE A 934 -12.04 -6.48 -10.21
N MET A 935 -10.83 -6.89 -10.60
CA MET A 935 -9.95 -6.18 -11.56
C MET A 935 -9.14 -7.16 -12.44
N PRO A 936 -9.74 -7.81 -13.44
CA PRO A 936 -9.02 -8.64 -14.41
C PRO A 936 -8.33 -7.77 -15.47
N GLY A 937 -7.21 -7.13 -15.11
CA GLY A 937 -6.48 -6.16 -15.94
C GLY A 937 -7.18 -4.79 -16.06
N VAL A 938 -6.61 -3.70 -16.59
CA VAL A 938 -5.40 -3.46 -17.41
C VAL A 938 -4.24 -4.44 -17.22
N ALA A 939 -3.86 -5.09 -18.32
CA ALA A 939 -2.59 -5.80 -18.45
C ALA A 939 -1.78 -5.22 -19.63
N ASP A 940 -0.62 -5.83 -19.87
CA ASP A 940 -0.08 -6.03 -21.22
C ASP A 940 -1.14 -6.85 -22.02
N PHE A 941 -2.09 -6.15 -22.64
CA PHE A 941 -3.44 -6.69 -22.86
C PHE A 941 -3.63 -7.32 -24.25
N SER A 942 -3.00 -8.48 -24.45
CA SER A 942 -3.43 -9.44 -25.47
C SER A 942 -4.49 -10.38 -24.89
N VAL A 943 -5.75 -10.13 -25.21
CA VAL A 943 -6.85 -11.07 -24.97
C VAL A 943 -7.35 -11.59 -26.31
N THR A 944 -7.37 -12.92 -26.46
CA THR A 944 -8.07 -13.59 -27.56
C THR A 944 -9.09 -14.57 -26.98
N ASP A 945 -10.35 -14.24 -27.22
CA ASP A 945 -11.49 -15.13 -27.46
C ASP A 945 -11.96 -16.12 -26.36
N PHE A 946 -13.16 -15.83 -25.87
CA PHE A 946 -14.19 -16.84 -25.61
C PHE A 946 -14.45 -17.68 -26.88
N ASP A 947 -14.85 -18.95 -26.76
CA ASP A 947 -16.28 -19.31 -26.75
C ASP A 947 -16.58 -20.83 -26.56
N THR A 948 -17.83 -21.13 -26.18
CA THR A 948 -18.57 -22.40 -26.30
C THR A 948 -18.08 -23.65 -25.53
N ASN A 949 -18.85 -24.08 -24.51
CA ASN A 949 -19.93 -25.10 -24.68
C ASN A 949 -20.59 -25.51 -23.34
N LEU A 950 -21.68 -26.28 -23.43
CA LEU A 950 -22.50 -26.86 -22.35
C LEU A 950 -23.32 -25.83 -21.53
N GLY A 951 -24.66 -25.88 -21.46
CA GLY A 951 -25.61 -26.71 -22.19
C GLY A 951 -26.08 -27.97 -21.46
N GLN A 952 -27.01 -27.84 -20.49
CA GLN A 952 -28.02 -28.86 -20.21
C GLN A 952 -29.28 -28.28 -19.55
N GLU A 953 -30.37 -29.05 -19.61
CA GLU A 953 -31.76 -28.61 -19.50
C GLU A 953 -32.29 -28.49 -18.07
N TYR A 954 -33.24 -27.56 -17.85
CA TYR A 954 -34.40 -27.77 -16.97
C TYR A 954 -35.65 -27.13 -17.59
N GLN A 955 -36.81 -27.77 -17.45
CA GLN A 955 -38.01 -27.48 -18.25
C GLN A 955 -38.99 -26.46 -17.64
N PHE A 956 -39.82 -25.89 -18.51
CA PHE A 956 -40.84 -24.87 -18.24
C PHE A 956 -42.04 -25.35 -17.39
N VAL A 957 -42.45 -24.50 -16.45
CA VAL A 957 -43.86 -24.05 -16.27
C VAL A 957 -43.79 -22.59 -15.78
N GLY A 958 -44.54 -21.59 -16.27
CA GLY A 958 -45.48 -21.56 -17.39
C GLY A 958 -46.54 -20.46 -17.18
N GLY A 959 -46.42 -19.31 -17.85
CA GLY A 959 -47.41 -18.21 -17.71
C GLY A 959 -46.99 -16.88 -18.33
N PHE A 960 -47.31 -16.66 -19.61
CA PHE A 960 -47.24 -15.34 -20.24
C PHE A 960 -48.51 -14.53 -19.95
N GLN A 961 -48.36 -13.26 -19.57
CA GLN A 961 -49.38 -12.23 -19.82
C GLN A 961 -48.73 -11.01 -20.47
N ASN A 962 -49.22 -10.65 -21.65
CA ASN A 962 -48.81 -9.45 -22.37
C ASN A 962 -49.51 -8.23 -21.76
N TRP A 963 -48.78 -7.14 -21.53
CA TRP A 963 -49.38 -5.80 -21.43
C TRP A 963 -49.08 -4.99 -22.69
N SER A 964 -50.09 -4.89 -23.56
CA SER A 964 -50.12 -3.97 -24.69
C SER A 964 -50.39 -2.55 -24.23
N MET A 965 -49.67 -1.57 -24.78
CA MET A 965 -50.05 -0.15 -24.69
C MET A 965 -51.46 0.08 -25.26
N ASN A 966 -52.21 1.01 -24.68
CA ASN A 966 -53.29 1.71 -25.38
C ASN A 966 -53.45 3.13 -24.75
N PRO A 967 -53.60 4.21 -25.54
CA PRO A 967 -53.56 5.57 -24.99
C PRO A 967 -54.96 6.11 -24.66
N ALA A 968 -55.19 6.40 -23.38
CA ALA A 968 -56.21 7.32 -22.91
C ALA A 968 -55.69 7.99 -21.63
N GLY A 969 -55.85 9.30 -21.50
CA GLY A 969 -55.37 10.05 -20.35
C GLY A 969 -56.47 10.29 -19.32
N ASP A 970 -56.09 10.36 -18.05
CA ASP A 970 -56.78 11.17 -17.05
C ASP A 970 -55.76 11.74 -16.06
N SER A 971 -56.09 12.86 -15.40
CA SER A 971 -55.16 13.70 -14.66
C SER A 971 -55.31 13.59 -13.15
N SER A 972 -54.42 12.86 -12.49
CA SER A 972 -54.10 13.08 -11.08
C SER A 972 -52.70 12.55 -10.73
N SER A 973 -51.90 13.38 -10.04
CA SER A 973 -50.54 13.07 -9.60
C SER A 973 -50.42 13.28 -8.08
N GLY A 974 -49.53 12.55 -7.39
CA GLY A 974 -49.38 12.75 -5.95
C GLY A 974 -48.40 11.90 -5.13
N THR A 975 -48.03 10.66 -5.53
CA THR A 975 -47.40 9.73 -4.55
C THR A 975 -46.33 8.76 -5.07
N TYR A 976 -45.77 8.94 -6.28
CA TYR A 976 -44.82 7.97 -6.87
C TYR A 976 -43.46 8.57 -7.24
N LEU A 977 -42.56 8.70 -6.25
CA LEU A 977 -41.11 8.84 -6.51
C LEU A 977 -40.19 8.18 -5.45
N VAL A 978 -40.73 7.59 -4.38
CA VAL A 978 -39.99 6.86 -3.32
C VAL A 978 -40.38 5.37 -3.29
N GLN A 979 -41.07 4.89 -4.33
CA GLN A 979 -41.40 3.47 -4.56
C GLN A 979 -40.89 2.95 -5.92
N ASN A 980 -40.18 3.79 -6.68
CA ASN A 980 -39.65 3.49 -8.03
C ASN A 980 -38.12 3.76 -8.11
N LEU A 981 -37.42 3.66 -6.97
CA LEU A 981 -35.96 3.71 -6.80
C LEU A 981 -35.52 2.59 -5.83
#